data_AF-A0A4Q7DIK8-F1
#
_entry.id   AF-A0A4Q7DIK8-F1
#
_cell.length_a   1.000
_cell.length_b   1.000
_cell.length_c   1.000
_cell.angle_alpha   90.00
_cell.angle_beta   90.00
_cell.angle_gamma   90.00
#
_symmetry.space_group_name_H-M   'P 1'
#
loop_
_entity.id
_entity.type
_entity.pdbx_description
1 polymer ?
#
loop_
_entity_poly.entity_id
_entity_poly.type
_entity_poly.pdbx_seq_one_letter_code
_entity_poly.pdbx_strand_id
1 'polypeptide(L)'
;MTFRVHVPKHNPPHYAETFFAEVDQNFGITSYCPLIRLPKIQEDEWLVVFHEDARLVVFKDKLYASYVSDVSYQDDSYHYQSCMQVGSFSPGYQIVTSFRPNIANNNAKNCLQNNWLFFEKDQRLLIMTILDPMVVYDATDSLENPRKITEQPKVIKNWHFGHIKASTNPIFINELERYLSFFHSNLLTTDGIRQHFLGALLFDRNFNITEYSKIPLFMSTPHTPRHMTANTIMPHGCIRENDNLLLSVGINDKISGIMKLPLKNILATLSPSPPQSLKSEVVSLSGKTTEDITDKILEDFCRVNFTPSIRVHNIDIKFHPSESSRLSHAESDFLKCITPAEQVSSYGGKLKLIDTSVFLGTAAHNPSLIEYAGNRYMTFRVHFPKHNPPYYAETFFAKVDQNFGITSYCPLIQLPKIPEDQWPVVFHEDARLMVFKNKLYASYVSDVSYQDDSYHYQSCMKIGSFSPGQQIITSSRPCIDNNNTKNSLQKNWAFFEKDQRLMIITMLDPMVVFDATDSLKNPRKLIEKSLVIRDWLFGRIRASTNPIFINECKRYLTFFHSHLVTTDGIRQYFLGLLLFDNEFNITDYSKTPLFVSTPHLERHMAANTILPYGCIREKDNLLLSIGINDKISAVMELPLKKVLETLSPHPCEKEKKDMTDRTAEDPSSVNLETPTFASLESNFVSPPAPILSPSSLNSQIAVTFIVSGIDFNSRKYLTQPGEGLLIRYGRPKPWRRISIDPFFDENAPTCSVILSNRKSMCFSLSNGNQRDETVIEWSWSGSVMLTPEIYAWQLWKTHGYGTAIAKDQIDDCDGWLAQGKIDLTQDNIQTLTYQIQPGEGSE
;
A
#
# COMPACT_ATOMS: atom_id res chain seq x y z
N MET A 1 14.77 19.88 -2.38
CA MET A 1 14.93 18.48 -2.82
C MET A 1 14.99 18.43 -4.35
N THR A 2 15.68 17.45 -4.93
CA THR A 2 15.60 17.14 -6.37
C THR A 2 15.03 15.74 -6.54
N PHE A 3 14.22 15.52 -7.58
CA PHE A 3 13.69 14.20 -7.93
C PHE A 3 13.40 14.08 -9.42
N ARG A 4 13.38 12.85 -9.94
CA ARG A 4 13.11 12.53 -11.34
C ARG A 4 11.68 12.05 -11.50
N VAL A 5 10.97 12.55 -12.52
CA VAL A 5 9.63 12.10 -12.89
C VAL A 5 9.66 11.54 -14.30
N HIS A 6 9.18 10.31 -14.47
CA HIS A 6 8.95 9.73 -15.79
C HIS A 6 7.63 10.27 -16.35
N VAL A 7 7.70 10.98 -17.47
CA VAL A 7 6.51 11.53 -18.12
C VAL A 7 5.98 10.49 -19.12
N PRO A 8 4.76 9.96 -18.93
CA PRO A 8 4.17 9.05 -19.91
C PRO A 8 3.87 9.83 -21.20
N LYS A 9 4.56 9.52 -22.29
CA LYS A 9 4.16 9.95 -23.64
C LYS A 9 3.48 8.79 -24.36
N HIS A 10 2.41 9.10 -25.09
CA HIS A 10 1.84 8.20 -26.10
C HIS A 10 2.86 8.08 -27.26
N ASN A 11 3.71 7.04 -27.25
CA ASN A 11 4.55 6.56 -28.37
C ASN A 11 5.34 7.61 -29.21
N PRO A 12 6.68 7.49 -29.38
CA PRO A 12 7.81 7.32 -28.44
C PRO A 12 8.78 8.55 -28.43
N PRO A 13 9.86 8.63 -27.61
CA PRO A 13 10.28 7.78 -26.48
C PRO A 13 9.97 8.39 -25.08
N HIS A 14 10.05 7.56 -24.04
CA HIS A 14 9.87 7.94 -22.63
C HIS A 14 10.88 9.04 -22.25
N TYR A 15 10.36 10.21 -21.87
CA TYR A 15 11.18 11.30 -21.36
C TYR A 15 11.11 11.30 -19.83
N ALA A 16 12.24 11.58 -19.18
CA ALA A 16 12.27 11.81 -17.75
C ALA A 16 12.78 13.22 -17.48
N GLU A 17 12.07 13.92 -16.61
CA GLU A 17 12.40 15.29 -16.24
C GLU A 17 12.84 15.32 -14.79
N THR A 18 13.92 16.04 -14.50
CA THR A 18 14.36 16.29 -13.12
C THR A 18 13.74 17.59 -12.64
N PHE A 19 13.17 17.55 -11.44
CA PHE A 19 12.55 18.69 -10.77
C PHE A 19 13.35 19.12 -9.57
N PHE A 20 13.32 20.42 -9.29
CA PHE A 20 13.61 21.00 -7.98
C PHE A 20 12.29 21.20 -7.24
N ALA A 21 12.28 20.88 -5.95
CA ALA A 21 11.14 21.12 -5.08
C ALA A 21 11.57 21.71 -3.75
N GLU A 22 10.82 22.69 -3.29
CA GLU A 22 10.82 23.14 -1.92
C GLU A 22 9.97 22.17 -1.09
N VAL A 23 10.48 21.80 0.07
CA VAL A 23 9.81 20.86 0.98
C VAL A 23 9.75 21.48 2.37
N ASP A 24 8.62 21.29 3.05
CA ASP A 24 8.48 21.72 4.44
C ASP A 24 9.23 20.78 5.42
N GLN A 25 9.15 21.09 6.71
CA GLN A 25 9.76 20.29 7.79
C GLN A 25 9.21 18.85 7.91
N ASN A 26 8.06 18.57 7.29
CA ASN A 26 7.45 17.24 7.20
C ASN A 26 7.70 16.59 5.83
N PHE A 27 8.55 17.19 5.00
CA PHE A 27 8.86 16.78 3.63
C PHE A 27 7.68 16.85 2.66
N GLY A 28 6.65 17.61 2.98
CA GLY A 28 5.58 17.96 2.04
C GLY A 28 6.10 18.91 0.97
N ILE A 29 5.87 18.60 -0.31
CA ILE A 29 6.24 19.49 -1.42
C ILE A 29 5.35 20.73 -1.36
N THR A 30 5.95 21.89 -1.12
CA THR A 30 5.25 23.19 -1.07
C THR A 30 5.25 23.89 -2.41
N SER A 31 6.32 23.72 -3.18
CA SER A 31 6.48 24.23 -4.54
C SER A 31 7.45 23.35 -5.32
N TYR A 32 7.31 23.30 -6.64
CA TYR A 32 8.25 22.59 -7.51
C TYR A 32 8.35 23.23 -8.89
N CYS A 33 9.51 23.09 -9.52
CA CYS A 33 9.75 23.52 -10.89
C CYS A 33 10.73 22.56 -11.60
N PRO A 34 10.66 22.43 -12.93
CA PRO A 34 11.70 21.74 -13.67
C PRO A 34 13.09 22.30 -13.33
N LEU A 35 14.05 21.42 -13.07
CA LEU A 35 15.42 21.80 -12.70
C LEU A 35 16.08 22.59 -13.83
N ILE A 36 15.91 22.10 -15.06
CA ILE A 36 16.38 22.71 -16.30
C ILE A 36 15.19 22.74 -17.26
N ARG A 37 14.86 23.92 -17.76
CA ARG A 37 13.87 24.03 -18.83
C ARG A 37 14.58 23.61 -20.10
N LEU A 38 14.33 22.39 -20.57
CA LEU A 38 14.88 21.96 -21.85
C LEU A 38 14.45 22.98 -22.92
N PRO A 39 15.37 23.46 -23.78
CA PRO A 39 14.94 24.13 -25.00
C PRO A 39 13.99 23.18 -25.73
N LYS A 40 12.86 23.70 -26.23
CA LYS A 40 11.92 22.90 -27.02
C LYS A 40 12.72 22.19 -28.10
N ILE A 41 12.76 20.86 -28.05
CA ILE A 41 13.35 20.01 -29.09
C ILE A 41 12.70 20.47 -30.40
N GLN A 42 13.50 21.00 -31.34
CA GLN A 42 13.01 21.22 -32.69
C GLN A 42 12.73 19.83 -33.27
N GLU A 43 11.50 19.63 -33.76
CA GLU A 43 10.96 18.32 -34.14
C GLU A 43 11.76 17.58 -35.22
N ASP A 44 12.71 18.27 -35.87
CA ASP A 44 13.48 17.75 -37.01
C ASP A 44 14.84 17.11 -36.63
N GLU A 45 15.31 17.25 -35.38
CA GLU A 45 16.52 16.57 -34.88
C GLU A 45 16.19 15.80 -33.59
N TRP A 46 16.17 14.46 -33.66
CA TRP A 46 15.85 13.56 -32.53
C TRP A 46 16.99 13.49 -31.50
N LEU A 47 17.39 14.63 -30.94
CA LEU A 47 18.30 14.74 -29.80
C LEU A 47 17.50 14.59 -28.51
N VAL A 48 17.59 13.42 -27.87
CA VAL A 48 17.00 13.25 -26.54
C VAL A 48 18.06 13.57 -25.50
N VAL A 49 17.90 14.73 -24.86
CA VAL A 49 18.68 15.12 -23.69
C VAL A 49 17.84 14.85 -22.46
N PHE A 50 18.32 14.06 -21.52
CA PHE A 50 17.70 13.94 -20.19
C PHE A 50 18.72 14.20 -19.09
N HIS A 51 18.19 14.59 -17.94
CA HIS A 51 19.00 14.93 -16.77
C HIS A 51 18.67 13.97 -15.64
N GLU A 52 19.70 13.39 -15.02
CA GLU A 52 19.57 12.45 -13.92
C GLU A 52 20.58 12.73 -12.79
N ASP A 53 20.39 12.04 -11.66
CA ASP A 53 21.27 12.08 -10.50
C ASP A 53 21.62 13.49 -9.98
N ALA A 54 20.64 14.41 -9.99
CA ALA A 54 20.85 15.77 -9.53
C ALA A 54 21.11 15.84 -8.01
N ARG A 55 22.18 16.54 -7.62
CA ARG A 55 22.63 16.76 -6.24
C ARG A 55 22.75 18.26 -5.98
N LEU A 56 22.28 18.70 -4.83
CA LEU A 56 22.34 20.10 -4.42
C LEU A 56 23.61 20.37 -3.61
N VAL A 57 24.26 21.50 -3.87
CA VAL A 57 25.41 21.99 -3.10
C VAL A 57 25.25 23.48 -2.85
N VAL A 58 25.59 23.93 -1.64
CA VAL A 58 25.68 25.34 -1.30
C VAL A 58 27.16 25.73 -1.32
N PHE A 59 27.48 26.84 -1.99
CA PHE A 59 28.81 27.41 -2.02
C PHE A 59 28.73 28.94 -2.04
N LYS A 60 29.39 29.62 -1.10
CA LYS A 60 29.35 31.09 -0.96
C LYS A 60 27.91 31.64 -1.01
N ASP A 61 27.04 31.05 -0.19
CA ASP A 61 25.61 31.40 -0.06
C ASP A 61 24.77 31.27 -1.35
N LYS A 62 25.31 30.58 -2.36
CA LYS A 62 24.60 30.28 -3.61
C LYS A 62 24.32 28.79 -3.70
N LEU A 63 23.11 28.47 -4.16
CA LEU A 63 22.71 27.11 -4.45
C LEU A 63 23.16 26.73 -5.87
N TYR A 64 23.74 25.55 -5.99
CA TYR A 64 24.09 24.91 -7.24
C TYR A 64 23.48 23.50 -7.28
N ALA A 65 23.32 22.97 -8.48
CA ALA A 65 23.03 21.57 -8.69
C ALA A 65 24.09 20.96 -9.62
N SER A 66 24.65 19.83 -9.21
CA SER A 66 25.40 18.95 -10.10
C SER A 66 24.50 17.82 -10.58
N TYR A 67 24.49 17.51 -11.86
CA TYR A 67 23.62 16.50 -12.45
C TYR A 67 24.32 15.84 -13.64
N VAL A 68 23.87 14.64 -14.00
CA VAL A 68 24.28 13.97 -15.24
C VAL A 68 23.37 14.49 -16.35
N SER A 69 23.97 14.85 -17.48
CA SER A 69 23.26 15.10 -18.72
C SER A 69 23.59 13.97 -19.67
N ASP A 70 22.58 13.18 -19.99
CA ASP A 70 22.65 12.11 -20.97
C ASP A 70 22.12 12.62 -22.30
N VAL A 71 22.92 12.43 -23.34
CA VAL A 71 22.57 12.77 -24.71
C VAL A 71 22.59 11.48 -25.51
N SER A 72 21.43 11.11 -26.05
CA SER A 72 21.29 10.00 -26.99
C SER A 72 21.13 10.57 -28.40
N TYR A 73 22.04 10.17 -29.29
CA TYR A 73 21.96 10.48 -30.72
C TYR A 73 21.32 9.30 -31.45
N GLN A 74 20.23 9.54 -32.17
CA GLN A 74 19.60 8.54 -33.03
C GLN A 74 20.27 8.54 -34.41
N ASP A 75 21.54 8.13 -34.48
CA ASP A 75 22.16 7.64 -35.72
C ASP A 75 22.19 6.10 -35.71
N ASP A 76 22.62 5.47 -36.81
CA ASP A 76 22.70 4.00 -36.98
C ASP A 76 23.54 3.27 -35.90
N SER A 77 24.22 3.99 -34.99
CA SER A 77 25.14 3.45 -33.98
C SER A 77 24.84 3.80 -32.52
N TYR A 78 23.70 4.43 -32.19
CA TYR A 78 23.31 4.79 -30.80
C TYR A 78 24.49 5.30 -29.95
N HIS A 79 24.99 6.49 -30.25
CA HIS A 79 25.99 7.14 -29.40
C HIS A 79 25.34 7.64 -28.10
N TYR A 80 25.79 7.11 -26.96
CA TYR A 80 25.38 7.53 -25.63
C TYR A 80 26.49 8.34 -24.96
N GLN A 81 26.17 9.56 -24.54
CA GLN A 81 27.10 10.43 -23.83
C GLN A 81 26.50 10.85 -22.48
N SER A 82 27.08 10.37 -21.38
CA SER A 82 26.78 10.85 -20.02
C SER A 82 27.87 11.82 -19.59
N CYS A 83 27.50 13.08 -19.37
CA CYS A 83 28.42 14.09 -18.90
C CYS A 83 27.94 14.74 -17.60
N MET A 84 28.89 15.01 -16.71
CA MET A 84 28.61 15.77 -15.50
C MET A 84 28.50 17.25 -15.84
N GLN A 85 27.41 17.87 -15.38
CA GLN A 85 27.17 19.30 -15.46
C GLN A 85 26.99 19.87 -14.05
N VAL A 86 27.27 21.16 -13.90
CA VAL A 86 27.00 21.93 -12.70
C VAL A 86 26.34 23.24 -13.10
N GLY A 87 25.21 23.56 -12.47
CA GLY A 87 24.45 24.77 -12.76
C GLY A 87 24.13 25.57 -11.51
N SER A 88 24.11 26.90 -11.64
CA SER A 88 23.66 27.79 -10.58
C SER A 88 22.18 28.09 -10.72
N PHE A 89 21.47 28.16 -9.60
CA PHE A 89 20.06 28.51 -9.58
C PHE A 89 19.84 30.01 -9.78
N SER A 90 18.81 30.35 -10.56
CA SER A 90 18.21 31.69 -10.60
C SER A 90 17.31 31.93 -9.38
N PRO A 91 16.85 33.17 -9.12
CA PRO A 91 15.88 33.45 -8.07
C PRO A 91 14.56 32.66 -8.18
N GLY A 92 14.21 32.16 -9.38
CA GLY A 92 13.05 31.30 -9.62
C GLY A 92 13.33 29.80 -9.48
N TYR A 93 14.46 29.42 -8.86
CA TYR A 93 14.90 28.03 -8.68
C TYR A 93 15.03 27.19 -9.96
N GLN A 94 15.29 27.85 -11.08
CA GLN A 94 15.69 27.19 -12.33
C GLN A 94 17.18 27.35 -12.57
N ILE A 95 17.83 26.31 -13.10
CA ILE A 95 19.19 26.39 -13.60
C ILE A 95 19.16 27.21 -14.90
N VAL A 96 19.76 28.40 -14.85
CA VAL A 96 19.83 29.33 -16.01
C VAL A 96 21.18 29.27 -16.72
N THR A 97 22.22 28.81 -16.03
CA THR A 97 23.56 28.61 -16.58
C THR A 97 24.09 27.27 -16.09
N SER A 98 24.61 26.47 -17.02
CA SER A 98 25.27 25.21 -16.72
C SER A 98 26.67 25.19 -17.30
N PHE A 99 27.57 24.53 -16.59
CA PHE A 99 28.97 24.37 -16.95
C PHE A 99 29.27 22.88 -17.01
N ARG A 100 30.13 22.49 -17.94
CA ARG A 100 30.62 21.11 -18.10
C ARG A 100 32.10 21.09 -17.71
N PRO A 101 32.45 20.66 -16.48
CA PRO A 101 33.84 20.75 -16.03
C PRO A 101 34.75 19.87 -16.89
N ASN A 102 35.89 20.40 -17.31
CA ASN A 102 36.85 19.73 -18.19
C ASN A 102 37.76 18.76 -17.42
N ILE A 103 37.16 17.73 -16.81
CA ILE A 103 37.84 16.70 -16.01
C ILE A 103 37.65 15.32 -16.65
N ALA A 104 38.66 14.45 -16.63
CA ALA A 104 38.55 13.01 -16.93
C ALA A 104 37.76 12.66 -18.22
N ASN A 105 38.01 13.39 -19.31
CA ASN A 105 37.32 13.23 -20.60
C ASN A 105 35.82 13.54 -20.54
N ASN A 106 35.36 14.32 -19.56
CA ASN A 106 33.95 14.71 -19.45
C ASN A 106 33.46 15.47 -20.68
N ASN A 107 34.33 16.03 -21.54
CA ASN A 107 33.98 16.67 -22.82
C ASN A 107 34.14 15.76 -24.05
N ALA A 108 34.64 14.53 -23.89
CA ALA A 108 34.89 13.64 -25.00
C ALA A 108 33.58 13.07 -25.57
N LYS A 109 33.56 12.79 -26.89
CA LYS A 109 32.53 11.96 -27.50
C LYS A 109 32.54 10.58 -26.81
N ASN A 110 31.36 10.07 -26.44
CA ASN A 110 31.19 8.83 -25.67
C ASN A 110 31.75 8.86 -24.23
N CYS A 111 31.78 10.03 -23.58
CA CYS A 111 32.08 10.07 -22.15
C CYS A 111 30.95 9.40 -21.36
N LEU A 112 31.32 8.61 -20.34
CA LEU A 112 30.40 7.98 -19.39
C LEU A 112 30.71 8.48 -17.98
N GLN A 113 30.75 9.80 -17.82
CA GLN A 113 31.03 10.44 -16.53
C GLN A 113 29.73 10.63 -15.76
N ASN A 114 29.68 10.05 -14.56
CA ASN A 114 28.58 10.23 -13.63
C ASN A 114 29.10 10.32 -12.19
N ASN A 115 28.21 10.57 -11.23
CA ASN A 115 28.49 10.39 -9.80
C ASN A 115 29.61 11.27 -9.22
N TRP A 116 29.85 12.47 -9.75
CA TRP A 116 30.79 13.39 -9.08
C TRP A 116 30.13 14.10 -7.89
N LEU A 117 30.93 14.37 -6.86
CA LEU A 117 30.49 15.03 -5.64
C LEU A 117 31.05 16.44 -5.57
N PHE A 118 30.20 17.40 -5.20
CA PHE A 118 30.58 18.79 -5.04
C PHE A 118 30.39 19.18 -3.58
N PHE A 119 31.38 19.82 -2.97
CA PHE A 119 31.30 20.25 -1.58
C PHE A 119 32.21 21.44 -1.30
N GLU A 120 31.82 22.22 -0.28
CA GLU A 120 32.63 23.33 0.20
C GLU A 120 33.60 22.86 1.30
N LYS A 121 34.86 23.30 1.20
CA LYS A 121 35.89 23.10 2.22
C LYS A 121 36.78 24.32 2.29
N ASP A 122 36.88 24.94 3.46
CA ASP A 122 37.74 26.11 3.69
C ASP A 122 37.52 27.22 2.63
N GLN A 123 36.26 27.55 2.34
CA GLN A 123 35.83 28.51 1.30
C GLN A 123 36.19 28.14 -0.16
N ARG A 124 36.57 26.87 -0.38
CA ARG A 124 36.88 26.32 -1.71
C ARG A 124 35.78 25.38 -2.17
N LEU A 125 35.43 25.46 -3.45
CA LEU A 125 34.52 24.51 -4.07
C LEU A 125 35.33 23.35 -4.62
N LEU A 126 35.12 22.15 -4.07
CA LEU A 126 35.85 20.95 -4.45
C LEU A 126 34.96 19.99 -5.22
N ILE A 127 35.57 19.27 -6.17
CA ILE A 127 34.93 18.22 -6.98
C ILE A 127 35.65 16.91 -6.72
N MET A 128 34.94 15.91 -6.23
CA MET A 128 35.44 14.55 -6.07
C MET A 128 34.87 13.67 -7.17
N THR A 129 35.74 13.17 -8.05
CA THR A 129 35.31 12.43 -9.26
C THR A 129 35.38 10.92 -9.11
N ILE A 130 36.27 10.43 -8.24
CA ILE A 130 36.44 9.01 -7.92
C ILE A 130 36.64 8.91 -6.41
N LEU A 131 36.01 7.92 -5.76
CA LEU A 131 36.16 7.70 -4.32
C LEU A 131 37.37 6.84 -3.96
N ASP A 132 37.72 5.86 -4.78
CA ASP A 132 38.80 4.91 -4.47
C ASP A 132 39.45 4.36 -5.77
N PRO A 133 40.62 4.88 -6.21
CA PRO A 133 41.42 5.93 -5.58
C PRO A 133 40.67 7.27 -5.46
N MET A 134 40.88 8.00 -4.36
CA MET A 134 40.18 9.27 -4.16
C MET A 134 40.84 10.37 -5.01
N VAL A 135 40.09 10.95 -5.94
CA VAL A 135 40.57 12.03 -6.82
C VAL A 135 39.75 13.30 -6.60
N VAL A 136 40.43 14.40 -6.26
CA VAL A 136 39.79 15.68 -5.93
C VAL A 136 40.38 16.81 -6.78
N TYR A 137 39.49 17.68 -7.27
CA TYR A 137 39.77 18.91 -8.01
C TYR A 137 39.27 20.12 -7.23
N ASP A 138 39.91 21.25 -7.44
CA ASP A 138 39.50 22.56 -6.95
C ASP A 138 38.89 23.38 -8.09
N ALA A 139 37.63 23.76 -7.92
CA ALA A 139 36.83 24.53 -8.87
C ALA A 139 36.48 25.93 -8.35
N THR A 140 37.19 26.42 -7.33
CA THR A 140 36.93 27.72 -6.67
C THR A 140 37.05 28.88 -7.65
N ASP A 141 38.06 28.86 -8.51
CA ASP A 141 38.35 29.93 -9.47
C ASP A 141 37.68 29.70 -10.82
N SER A 142 37.37 28.43 -11.17
CA SER A 142 36.72 28.07 -12.43
C SER A 142 35.98 26.73 -12.33
N LEU A 143 34.68 26.73 -12.61
CA LEU A 143 33.87 25.51 -12.76
C LEU A 143 34.18 24.77 -14.06
N GLU A 144 34.63 25.48 -15.10
CA GLU A 144 34.92 24.90 -16.41
C GLU A 144 36.29 24.22 -16.44
N ASN A 145 37.29 24.81 -15.78
CA ASN A 145 38.66 24.28 -15.74
C ASN A 145 39.16 24.02 -14.30
N PRO A 146 38.58 23.04 -13.58
CA PRO A 146 39.03 22.71 -12.23
C PRO A 146 40.47 22.18 -12.20
N ARG A 147 41.22 22.53 -11.17
CA ARG A 147 42.61 22.08 -10.97
C ARG A 147 42.66 20.84 -10.10
N LYS A 148 43.29 19.75 -10.54
CA LYS A 148 43.52 18.55 -9.72
C LYS A 148 44.38 18.91 -8.50
N ILE A 149 43.93 18.57 -7.29
CA ILE A 149 44.65 18.87 -6.05
C ILE A 149 45.16 17.63 -5.32
N THR A 150 44.52 16.47 -5.50
CA THR A 150 44.99 15.21 -4.90
C THR A 150 44.55 14.00 -5.71
N GLU A 151 45.32 12.94 -5.60
CA GLU A 151 44.97 11.58 -5.99
C GLU A 151 45.56 10.64 -4.92
N GLN A 152 44.69 10.07 -4.10
CA GLN A 152 45.09 9.12 -3.06
C GLN A 152 45.08 7.71 -3.64
N PRO A 153 46.02 6.84 -3.26
CA PRO A 153 46.02 5.46 -3.71
C PRO A 153 44.76 4.72 -3.24
N LYS A 154 44.46 3.59 -3.88
CA LYS A 154 43.33 2.74 -3.50
C LYS A 154 43.47 2.23 -2.05
N VAL A 155 42.55 2.62 -1.17
CA VAL A 155 42.52 2.24 0.26
C VAL A 155 41.43 1.22 0.55
N ILE A 156 40.31 1.22 -0.18
CA ILE A 156 39.18 0.32 0.09
C ILE A 156 39.42 -1.05 -0.56
N LYS A 157 40.05 -1.95 0.20
CA LYS A 157 40.37 -3.33 -0.26
C LYS A 157 39.29 -4.36 0.09
N ASN A 158 38.57 -4.16 1.19
CA ASN A 158 37.64 -5.16 1.75
C ASN A 158 36.17 -4.78 1.54
N TRP A 159 35.83 -4.26 0.36
CA TRP A 159 34.44 -4.05 -0.04
C TRP A 159 34.06 -5.06 -1.10
N HIS A 160 33.25 -6.05 -0.72
CA HIS A 160 32.95 -7.21 -1.56
C HIS A 160 31.70 -7.02 -2.44
N PHE A 161 31.02 -5.87 -2.32
CA PHE A 161 29.71 -5.61 -2.92
C PHE A 161 29.81 -4.81 -4.24
N GLY A 162 30.93 -4.96 -4.96
CA GLY A 162 31.14 -4.36 -6.29
C GLY A 162 31.96 -3.06 -6.28
N HIS A 163 32.01 -2.37 -7.42
CA HIS A 163 32.80 -1.14 -7.54
C HIS A 163 32.12 0.02 -6.81
N ILE A 164 32.87 0.71 -5.95
CA ILE A 164 32.38 1.87 -5.19
C ILE A 164 32.24 3.07 -6.12
N LYS A 165 31.10 3.74 -6.04
CA LYS A 165 30.76 4.95 -6.79
C LYS A 165 30.31 6.02 -5.82
N ALA A 166 30.78 7.24 -6.05
CA ALA A 166 30.36 8.39 -5.26
C ALA A 166 28.85 8.59 -5.37
N SER A 167 28.21 9.05 -4.29
CA SER A 167 26.76 9.13 -4.27
C SER A 167 26.20 10.37 -3.59
N THR A 168 26.63 10.72 -2.37
CA THR A 168 26.19 11.97 -1.72
C THR A 168 27.32 12.98 -1.63
N ASN A 169 27.01 14.27 -1.70
CA ASN A 169 27.99 15.32 -1.37
C ASN A 169 28.50 15.13 0.08
N PRO A 170 29.83 15.24 0.32
CA PRO A 170 30.38 15.11 1.67
C PRO A 170 29.83 16.16 2.64
N ILE A 171 29.52 15.74 3.86
CA ILE A 171 29.14 16.62 4.97
C ILE A 171 30.23 16.60 6.05
N PHE A 172 30.53 17.76 6.63
CA PHE A 172 31.54 17.85 7.68
C PHE A 172 30.94 17.52 9.06
N ILE A 173 31.56 16.57 9.76
CA ILE A 173 31.19 16.15 11.12
C ILE A 173 32.16 16.79 12.10
N ASN A 174 31.75 17.93 12.67
CA ASN A 174 32.59 18.79 13.51
C ASN A 174 33.30 18.04 14.64
N GLU A 175 32.57 17.19 15.37
CA GLU A 175 33.08 16.44 16.51
C GLU A 175 34.12 15.37 16.16
N LEU A 176 34.22 14.99 14.88
CA LEU A 176 35.23 14.06 14.36
C LEU A 176 36.32 14.76 13.55
N GLU A 177 36.15 16.05 13.24
CA GLU A 177 36.95 16.81 12.26
C GLU A 177 37.12 16.09 10.91
N ARG A 178 36.09 15.37 10.47
CA ARG A 178 36.10 14.53 9.27
C ARG A 178 34.87 14.77 8.40
N TYR A 179 34.98 14.41 7.13
CA TYR A 179 33.87 14.41 6.18
C TYR A 179 33.23 13.03 6.12
N LEU A 180 31.90 12.98 6.20
CA LEU A 180 31.09 11.79 5.95
C LEU A 180 30.52 11.85 4.54
N SER A 181 30.62 10.75 3.81
CA SER A 181 29.98 10.57 2.50
C SER A 181 29.37 9.18 2.40
N PHE A 182 28.18 9.10 1.81
CA PHE A 182 27.59 7.86 1.37
C PHE A 182 28.01 7.54 -0.07
N PHE A 183 28.15 6.26 -0.34
CA PHE A 183 28.51 5.72 -1.63
C PHE A 183 27.56 4.58 -2.00
N HIS A 184 27.52 4.23 -3.27
CA HIS A 184 26.83 3.02 -3.71
C HIS A 184 27.79 2.12 -4.49
N SER A 185 27.45 0.84 -4.59
CA SER A 185 28.11 -0.12 -5.46
C SER A 185 27.07 -1.06 -6.06
N ASN A 186 27.46 -1.90 -7.01
CA ASN A 186 26.57 -2.94 -7.52
C ASN A 186 27.30 -4.23 -7.88
N LEU A 187 26.56 -5.33 -7.75
CA LEU A 187 26.88 -6.64 -8.32
C LEU A 187 25.79 -7.04 -9.29
N LEU A 188 26.11 -7.95 -10.22
CA LEU A 188 25.09 -8.65 -11.00
C LEU A 188 24.60 -9.85 -10.18
N THR A 189 23.28 -10.02 -10.09
CA THR A 189 22.67 -11.24 -9.58
C THR A 189 22.89 -12.40 -10.56
N THR A 190 22.58 -13.62 -10.14
CA THR A 190 22.59 -14.81 -11.00
C THR A 190 21.73 -14.64 -12.26
N ASP A 191 20.69 -13.82 -12.18
CA ASP A 191 19.75 -13.54 -13.28
C ASP A 191 20.19 -12.35 -14.15
N GLY A 192 21.40 -11.82 -13.94
CA GLY A 192 21.94 -10.68 -14.68
C GLY A 192 21.36 -9.32 -14.29
N ILE A 193 20.56 -9.24 -13.22
CA ILE A 193 19.99 -7.98 -12.72
C ILE A 193 21.02 -7.29 -11.83
N ARG A 194 21.20 -5.98 -11.97
CA ARG A 194 22.08 -5.23 -11.05
C ARG A 194 21.42 -5.07 -9.69
N GLN A 195 22.12 -5.48 -8.63
CA GLN A 195 21.76 -5.24 -7.23
C GLN A 195 22.64 -4.14 -6.66
N HIS A 196 22.05 -3.04 -6.23
CA HIS A 196 22.76 -1.93 -5.60
C HIS A 196 22.87 -2.10 -4.07
N PHE A 197 23.99 -1.62 -3.56
CA PHE A 197 24.35 -1.62 -2.14
C PHE A 197 24.75 -0.21 -1.74
N LEU A 198 24.31 0.24 -0.57
CA LEU A 198 24.59 1.55 -0.02
C LEU A 198 25.59 1.42 1.13
N GLY A 199 26.71 2.13 1.06
CA GLY A 199 27.72 2.20 2.12
C GLY A 199 28.02 3.63 2.55
N ALA A 200 28.87 3.79 3.57
CA ALA A 200 29.35 5.09 4.03
C ALA A 200 30.84 5.07 4.34
N LEU A 201 31.50 6.22 4.22
CA LEU A 201 32.90 6.40 4.56
C LEU A 201 33.17 7.74 5.23
N LEU A 202 34.24 7.78 6.02
CA LEU A 202 34.84 8.98 6.58
C LEU A 202 36.18 9.25 5.92
N PHE A 203 36.46 10.51 5.66
CA PHE A 203 37.79 10.98 5.27
C PHE A 203 38.18 12.27 6.00
N ASP A 204 39.47 12.46 6.21
CA ASP A 204 40.01 13.63 6.91
C ASP A 204 40.11 14.87 6.01
N ARG A 205 40.57 16.00 6.57
CA ARG A 205 40.77 17.25 5.83
C ARG A 205 41.84 17.18 4.72
N ASN A 206 42.63 16.12 4.69
CA ASN A 206 43.66 15.84 3.68
C ASN A 206 43.19 14.79 2.65
N PHE A 207 41.89 14.44 2.68
CA PHE A 207 41.27 13.47 1.78
C PHE A 207 41.73 12.02 2.01
N ASN A 208 42.32 11.70 3.17
CA ASN A 208 42.63 10.33 3.53
C ASN A 208 41.36 9.64 4.01
N ILE A 209 40.98 8.52 3.38
CA ILE A 209 39.88 7.67 3.86
C ILE A 209 40.31 7.04 5.19
N THR A 210 39.69 7.46 6.28
CA THR A 210 40.01 6.99 7.63
C THR A 210 39.19 5.77 8.03
N GLU A 211 37.92 5.73 7.62
CA GLU A 211 36.98 4.66 7.99
C GLU A 211 35.96 4.43 6.88
N TYR A 212 35.43 3.22 6.77
CA TYR A 212 34.33 2.90 5.86
C TYR A 212 33.55 1.68 6.34
N SER A 213 32.29 1.58 5.94
CA SER A 213 31.43 0.43 6.22
C SER A 213 31.96 -0.82 5.51
N LYS A 214 32.22 -1.91 6.24
CA LYS A 214 32.68 -3.18 5.64
C LYS A 214 31.56 -3.99 4.99
N ILE A 215 30.32 -3.75 5.42
CA ILE A 215 29.09 -4.34 4.89
C ILE A 215 28.14 -3.22 4.43
N PRO A 216 27.15 -3.52 3.56
CA PRO A 216 26.16 -2.54 3.14
C PRO A 216 25.33 -2.09 4.34
N LEU A 217 25.11 -0.77 4.44
CA LEU A 217 24.13 -0.19 5.36
C LEU A 217 22.71 -0.52 4.91
N PHE A 218 22.50 -0.49 3.59
CA PHE A 218 21.24 -0.84 2.97
C PHE A 218 21.48 -1.57 1.64
N MET A 219 20.50 -2.38 1.25
CA MET A 219 20.42 -2.99 -0.06
C MET A 219 19.04 -2.73 -0.66
N SER A 220 18.95 -2.62 -1.98
CA SER A 220 17.67 -2.47 -2.67
C SER A 220 16.79 -3.71 -2.49
N THR A 221 15.47 -3.50 -2.41
CA THR A 221 14.50 -4.60 -2.43
C THR A 221 14.57 -5.31 -3.78
N PRO A 222 14.60 -6.66 -3.84
CA PRO A 222 14.53 -7.38 -5.11
C PRO A 222 13.26 -6.98 -5.87
N HIS A 223 13.41 -6.39 -7.06
CA HIS A 223 12.28 -6.06 -7.93
C HIS A 223 11.90 -7.28 -8.78
N THR A 224 10.60 -7.43 -9.05
CA THR A 224 10.10 -8.57 -9.83
C THR A 224 10.65 -8.56 -11.27
N PRO A 225 10.90 -9.73 -11.89
CA PRO A 225 11.63 -9.89 -13.16
C PRO A 225 10.97 -9.28 -14.42
N ARG A 226 9.83 -8.58 -14.33
CA ARG A 226 9.16 -8.03 -15.54
C ARG A 226 9.70 -6.70 -16.04
N HIS A 227 10.53 -6.00 -15.25
CA HIS A 227 11.19 -4.79 -15.71
C HIS A 227 12.69 -5.02 -15.62
N MET A 228 13.41 -4.86 -16.72
CA MET A 228 14.88 -4.95 -16.77
C MET A 228 15.58 -3.81 -16.00
N THR A 229 14.88 -3.16 -15.06
CA THR A 229 15.41 -2.09 -14.23
C THR A 229 16.23 -2.71 -13.10
N ALA A 230 17.36 -2.08 -12.76
CA ALA A 230 18.19 -2.52 -11.65
C ALA A 230 17.41 -2.49 -10.32
N ASN A 231 17.75 -3.40 -9.40
CA ASN A 231 17.40 -3.23 -8.00
C ASN A 231 18.30 -2.10 -7.50
N THR A 232 17.73 -0.92 -7.30
CA THR A 232 18.50 0.31 -7.06
C THR A 232 18.20 0.87 -5.68
N ILE A 233 19.24 1.19 -4.93
CA ILE A 233 19.17 2.07 -3.76
C ILE A 233 20.32 3.05 -3.89
N MET A 234 19.98 4.30 -4.24
CA MET A 234 20.99 5.33 -4.55
C MET A 234 20.80 6.54 -3.65
N PRO A 235 21.76 6.85 -2.77
CA PRO A 235 21.70 8.07 -2.00
C PRO A 235 22.20 9.26 -2.82
N HIS A 236 21.45 10.37 -2.86
CA HIS A 236 21.79 11.53 -3.70
C HIS A 236 22.21 12.76 -2.89
N GLY A 237 21.63 12.97 -1.70
CA GLY A 237 21.93 14.10 -0.83
C GLY A 237 21.89 13.70 0.64
N CYS A 238 22.74 14.31 1.45
CA CYS A 238 22.73 14.13 2.89
C CYS A 238 22.88 15.49 3.57
N ILE A 239 22.08 15.74 4.60
CA ILE A 239 22.26 16.87 5.52
C ILE A 239 22.22 16.36 6.95
N ARG A 240 22.86 17.10 7.86
CA ARG A 240 22.81 16.83 9.29
C ARG A 240 21.70 17.67 9.93
N GLU A 241 20.86 17.02 10.70
CA GLU A 241 19.84 17.63 11.55
C GLU A 241 20.06 17.12 12.99
N ASN A 242 20.75 17.92 13.80
CA ASN A 242 21.16 17.55 15.17
C ASN A 242 21.97 16.22 15.17
N ASP A 243 21.50 15.22 15.90
CA ASP A 243 22.09 13.87 15.97
C ASP A 243 21.60 12.92 14.86
N ASN A 244 20.86 13.43 13.88
CA ASN A 244 20.35 12.66 12.77
C ASN A 244 20.94 13.14 11.44
N LEU A 245 20.96 12.22 10.49
CA LEU A 245 21.22 12.48 9.08
C LEU A 245 19.90 12.35 8.34
N LEU A 246 19.61 13.30 7.47
CA LEU A 246 18.53 13.22 6.49
C LEU A 246 19.18 12.86 5.16
N LEU A 247 18.90 11.66 4.67
CA LEU A 247 19.50 11.08 3.47
C LEU A 247 18.43 10.91 2.39
N SER A 248 18.52 11.64 1.28
CA SER A 248 17.65 11.41 0.13
C SER A 248 18.10 10.19 -0.65
N VAL A 249 17.15 9.33 -1.02
CA VAL A 249 17.40 8.05 -1.67
C VAL A 249 16.45 7.83 -2.85
N GLY A 250 16.97 7.33 -3.96
CA GLY A 250 16.19 6.70 -5.03
C GLY A 250 16.09 5.20 -4.80
N ILE A 251 14.90 4.63 -4.96
CA ILE A 251 14.61 3.20 -4.76
C ILE A 251 14.01 2.63 -6.06
N ASN A 252 14.71 1.64 -6.62
CA ASN A 252 14.39 0.90 -7.85
C ASN A 252 14.03 1.79 -9.05
N ASP A 253 14.67 2.96 -9.15
CA ASP A 253 14.43 3.97 -10.20
C ASP A 253 12.95 4.37 -10.35
N LYS A 254 12.17 4.21 -9.28
CA LYS A 254 10.71 4.41 -9.27
C LYS A 254 10.25 5.32 -8.14
N ILE A 255 10.89 5.21 -6.99
CA ILE A 255 10.49 5.91 -5.77
C ILE A 255 11.64 6.79 -5.33
N SER A 256 11.34 8.03 -4.95
CA SER A 256 12.27 8.90 -4.21
C SER A 256 11.80 8.98 -2.77
N GLY A 257 12.73 8.94 -1.82
CA GLY A 257 12.43 9.00 -0.39
C GLY A 257 13.50 9.74 0.40
N ILE A 258 13.22 9.96 1.68
CA ILE A 258 14.15 10.54 2.65
C ILE A 258 14.24 9.58 3.85
N MET A 259 15.46 9.16 4.18
CA MET A 259 15.75 8.35 5.36
C MET A 259 16.27 9.25 6.49
N LYS A 260 15.73 9.07 7.70
CA LYS A 260 16.25 9.71 8.92
C LYS A 260 17.09 8.69 9.68
N LEU A 261 18.40 8.93 9.74
CA LEU A 261 19.39 7.97 10.26
C LEU A 261 20.10 8.57 11.47
N PRO A 262 20.07 7.94 12.66
CA PRO A 262 20.87 8.41 13.78
C PRO A 262 22.36 8.38 13.44
N LEU A 263 23.05 9.52 13.57
CA LEU A 263 24.47 9.67 13.21
C LEU A 263 25.33 8.66 13.96
N LYS A 264 25.08 8.50 15.26
CA LYS A 264 25.76 7.51 16.11
C LYS A 264 25.70 6.09 15.53
N ASN A 265 24.55 5.70 14.97
CA ASN A 265 24.38 4.36 14.43
C ASN A 265 25.19 4.19 13.14
N ILE A 266 25.22 5.21 12.28
CA ILE A 266 26.04 5.18 11.07
C ILE A 266 27.52 5.09 11.43
N LEU A 267 27.99 5.93 12.35
CA LEU A 267 29.39 5.89 12.81
C LEU A 267 29.77 4.53 13.39
N ALA A 268 28.88 3.87 14.15
CA ALA A 268 29.13 2.55 14.72
C ALA A 268 29.33 1.43 13.69
N THR A 269 28.90 1.62 12.44
CA THR A 269 29.12 0.66 11.34
C THR A 269 30.45 0.84 10.62
N LEU A 270 31.13 1.96 10.85
CA LEU A 270 32.37 2.28 10.17
C LEU A 270 33.53 1.59 10.88
N SER A 271 34.47 1.07 10.09
CA SER A 271 35.68 0.44 10.61
C SER A 271 36.91 1.15 10.07
N PRO A 272 38.00 1.27 10.85
CA PRO A 272 39.26 1.84 10.41
C PRO A 272 39.74 1.25 9.07
N SER A 273 40.31 2.12 8.23
CA SER A 273 41.13 1.69 7.11
C SER A 273 42.48 1.18 7.64
N PRO A 274 43.07 0.12 7.04
CA PRO A 274 44.41 -0.31 7.43
C PRO A 274 45.40 0.84 7.18
N PRO A 275 46.34 1.11 8.11
CA PRO A 275 47.34 2.16 7.89
C PRO A 275 48.15 1.88 6.62
N GLN A 276 48.35 2.91 5.79
CA GLN A 276 49.04 2.83 4.49
C GLN A 276 50.51 2.33 4.59
N SER A 277 51.10 2.31 5.79
CA SER A 277 52.50 1.95 6.02
C SER A 277 52.80 0.44 6.13
N LEU A 278 51.80 -0.44 6.04
CA LEU A 278 52.03 -1.89 6.03
C LEU A 278 52.19 -2.40 4.59
N LYS A 279 53.44 -2.64 4.17
CA LYS A 279 53.75 -3.46 2.99
C LYS A 279 53.09 -4.82 3.18
N SER A 280 52.15 -5.16 2.31
CA SER A 280 51.29 -6.34 2.43
C SER A 280 52.10 -7.63 2.31
N GLU A 281 52.21 -8.40 3.39
CA GLU A 281 52.22 -9.86 3.27
C GLU A 281 50.84 -10.29 2.78
N VAL A 282 50.78 -10.77 1.54
CA VAL A 282 49.58 -11.33 0.95
C VAL A 282 49.36 -12.71 1.58
N VAL A 283 48.52 -12.78 2.61
CA VAL A 283 47.96 -14.06 3.04
C VAL A 283 46.94 -14.47 1.97
N SER A 284 47.31 -15.41 1.11
CA SER A 284 46.43 -15.95 0.09
C SER A 284 45.26 -16.68 0.74
N LEU A 285 44.04 -16.16 0.61
CA LEU A 285 42.79 -16.87 0.88
C LEU A 285 42.45 -17.87 -0.24
N SER A 286 43.45 -18.57 -0.77
CA SER A 286 43.26 -19.66 -1.73
C SER A 286 42.62 -20.85 -1.01
N GLY A 287 41.33 -21.09 -1.22
CA GLY A 287 40.65 -22.32 -0.76
C GLY A 287 39.25 -22.18 -0.18
N LYS A 288 38.67 -20.97 -0.07
CA LYS A 288 37.27 -20.79 0.36
C LYS A 288 36.37 -20.56 -0.85
N THR A 289 35.21 -21.21 -0.87
CA THR A 289 34.23 -21.03 -1.95
C THR A 289 33.50 -19.69 -1.78
N THR A 290 32.87 -19.20 -2.85
CA THR A 290 32.01 -18.00 -2.79
C THR A 290 30.85 -18.19 -1.80
N GLU A 291 30.38 -19.43 -1.61
CA GLU A 291 29.37 -19.81 -0.61
C GLU A 291 29.89 -19.63 0.83
N ASP A 292 31.10 -20.10 1.16
CA ASP A 292 31.68 -19.95 2.51
C ASP A 292 31.82 -18.48 2.95
N ILE A 293 32.08 -17.60 1.98
CA ILE A 293 32.19 -16.15 2.22
C ILE A 293 30.79 -15.55 2.38
N THR A 294 29.82 -16.00 1.60
CA THR A 294 28.43 -15.51 1.64
C THR A 294 27.74 -15.90 2.94
N ASP A 295 27.90 -17.14 3.40
CA ASP A 295 27.29 -17.63 4.65
C ASP A 295 27.87 -16.92 5.88
N LYS A 296 29.19 -16.68 5.89
CA LYS A 296 29.83 -15.92 6.96
C LYS A 296 29.39 -14.44 6.99
N ILE A 297 29.20 -13.83 5.81
CA ILE A 297 28.66 -12.47 5.70
C ILE A 297 27.22 -12.41 6.20
N LEU A 298 26.38 -13.41 5.88
CA LEU A 298 25.00 -13.51 6.36
C LEU A 298 24.94 -13.72 7.89
N GLU A 299 25.84 -14.54 8.44
CA GLU A 299 25.95 -14.75 9.89
C GLU A 299 26.37 -13.48 10.63
N ASP A 300 27.34 -12.72 10.10
CA ASP A 300 27.77 -11.44 10.65
C ASP A 300 26.67 -10.35 10.49
N PHE A 301 25.89 -10.38 9.40
CA PHE A 301 24.77 -9.47 9.15
C PHE A 301 23.63 -9.66 10.16
N CYS A 302 23.29 -10.91 10.51
CA CYS A 302 22.27 -11.25 11.50
C CYS A 302 22.62 -10.83 12.94
N ARG A 303 23.90 -10.55 13.24
CA ARG A 303 24.36 -10.16 14.60
C ARG A 303 24.27 -8.65 14.86
N VAL A 304 24.11 -7.83 13.82
CA VAL A 304 23.99 -6.37 13.97
C VAL A 304 22.50 -6.00 14.04
N ASN A 305 21.99 -5.77 15.26
CA ASN A 305 20.63 -5.27 15.49
C ASN A 305 20.47 -3.83 14.95
N PHE A 306 20.21 -3.68 13.65
CA PHE A 306 19.80 -2.43 13.04
C PHE A 306 18.28 -2.42 12.89
N THR A 307 17.58 -1.64 13.71
CA THR A 307 16.20 -1.25 13.43
C THR A 307 16.20 0.25 13.12
N PRO A 308 16.47 0.66 11.87
CA PRO A 308 16.24 2.04 11.50
C PRO A 308 14.75 2.31 11.69
N SER A 309 14.40 3.30 12.51
CA SER A 309 13.05 3.82 12.56
C SER A 309 12.79 4.56 11.25
N ILE A 310 12.30 3.88 10.23
CA ILE A 310 11.65 4.55 9.11
C ILE A 310 10.35 5.12 9.69
N ARG A 311 10.35 6.41 10.05
CA ARG A 311 9.09 7.12 10.25
C ARG A 311 8.46 7.31 8.89
N VAL A 312 7.69 6.32 8.47
CA VAL A 312 6.61 6.56 7.52
C VAL A 312 5.58 7.36 8.29
N HIS A 313 5.62 8.70 8.17
CA HIS A 313 4.66 9.61 8.78
C HIS A 313 3.24 9.10 8.52
N ASN A 314 2.33 9.26 9.51
CA ASN A 314 0.88 9.10 9.37
C ASN A 314 0.41 9.39 7.93
N ILE A 315 0.27 8.35 7.12
CA ILE A 315 -0.24 8.52 5.76
C ILE A 315 -1.75 8.50 5.88
N ASP A 316 -2.34 9.69 5.82
CA ASP A 316 -3.69 9.83 5.32
C ASP A 316 -3.67 9.35 3.87
N ILE A 317 -3.93 8.06 3.65
CA ILE A 317 -4.28 7.55 2.32
C ILE A 317 -5.64 8.17 2.03
N LYS A 318 -5.64 9.32 1.36
CA LYS A 318 -6.86 9.97 0.88
C LYS A 318 -7.39 9.15 -0.29
N PHE A 319 -8.16 8.10 0.04
CA PHE A 319 -8.94 7.38 -0.95
C PHE A 319 -9.83 8.38 -1.68
N HIS A 320 -9.72 8.41 -3.00
CA HIS A 320 -10.68 9.15 -3.80
C HIS A 320 -12.04 8.44 -3.62
N PRO A 321 -13.11 9.11 -3.14
CA PRO A 321 -14.38 8.45 -2.78
C PRO A 321 -15.02 7.65 -3.92
N SER A 322 -14.60 7.88 -5.16
CA SER A 322 -15.07 7.22 -6.37
C SER A 322 -14.45 5.83 -6.65
N GLU A 323 -13.44 5.37 -5.90
CA GLU A 323 -12.72 4.10 -6.17
C GLU A 323 -12.59 3.18 -4.94
N SER A 324 -13.64 3.05 -4.12
CA SER A 324 -13.64 2.33 -2.82
C SER A 324 -13.39 0.80 -2.87
N SER A 325 -13.08 0.22 -4.04
CA SER A 325 -12.88 -1.24 -4.20
C SER A 325 -11.50 -1.65 -4.71
N ARG A 326 -10.62 -0.71 -5.09
CA ARG A 326 -9.30 -1.01 -5.68
C ARG A 326 -8.22 -0.08 -5.15
N LEU A 327 -7.02 -0.61 -4.98
CA LEU A 327 -5.80 0.18 -4.77
C LEU A 327 -5.20 0.57 -6.12
N SER A 328 -4.74 1.81 -6.26
CA SER A 328 -3.94 2.22 -7.41
C SER A 328 -2.58 1.50 -7.42
N HIS A 329 -1.92 1.46 -8.59
CA HIS A 329 -0.56 0.91 -8.69
C HIS A 329 0.44 1.60 -7.76
N ALA A 330 0.33 2.93 -7.59
CA ALA A 330 1.22 3.70 -6.72
C ALA A 330 1.01 3.37 -5.24
N GLU A 331 -0.24 3.20 -4.79
CA GLU A 331 -0.54 2.78 -3.42
C GLU A 331 -0.11 1.32 -3.17
N SER A 332 -0.33 0.43 -4.13
CA SER A 332 0.16 -0.96 -4.10
C SER A 332 1.69 -1.01 -4.04
N ASP A 333 2.39 -0.20 -4.84
CA ASP A 333 3.84 -0.12 -4.86
C ASP A 333 4.42 0.48 -3.56
N PHE A 334 3.74 1.44 -2.95
CA PHE A 334 4.13 1.98 -1.66
C PHE A 334 4.01 0.95 -0.53
N LEU A 335 2.91 0.17 -0.51
CA LEU A 335 2.72 -0.93 0.43
C LEU A 335 3.78 -2.05 0.27
N LYS A 336 4.51 -2.10 -0.87
CA LYS A 336 5.67 -3.00 -1.06
C LYS A 336 6.86 -2.68 -0.16
N CYS A 337 6.94 -1.45 0.36
CA CYS A 337 8.12 -0.95 1.05
C CYS A 337 8.09 -1.14 2.57
N ILE A 338 6.98 -1.61 3.16
CA ILE A 338 6.85 -1.72 4.63
C ILE A 338 6.65 -3.18 5.06
N THR A 339 7.67 -3.74 5.69
CA THR A 339 7.63 -5.10 6.25
C THR A 339 6.68 -5.20 7.44
N PRO A 340 6.12 -6.40 7.75
CA PRO A 340 5.29 -6.56 8.94
C PRO A 340 6.07 -6.23 10.23
N ALA A 341 7.40 -6.41 10.24
CA ALA A 341 8.26 -6.06 11.37
C ALA A 341 8.31 -4.55 11.62
N GLU A 342 8.40 -3.73 10.57
CA GLU A 342 8.36 -2.27 10.67
C GLU A 342 7.00 -1.77 11.15
N GLN A 343 5.92 -2.35 10.60
CA GLN A 343 4.55 -2.02 11.03
C GLN A 343 4.36 -2.34 12.52
N VAL A 344 4.80 -3.51 12.99
CA VAL A 344 4.74 -3.90 14.41
C VAL A 344 5.60 -2.98 15.28
N SER A 345 6.80 -2.60 14.82
CA SER A 345 7.69 -1.70 15.54
C SER A 345 7.10 -0.29 15.69
N SER A 346 6.26 0.16 14.75
CA SER A 346 5.56 1.46 14.85
C SER A 346 4.61 1.55 16.06
N TYR A 347 4.12 0.41 16.55
CA TYR A 347 3.33 0.30 17.78
C TYR A 347 4.18 0.06 19.04
N GLY A 348 5.51 0.08 18.91
CA GLY A 348 6.45 -0.33 19.96
C GLY A 348 6.45 -1.85 20.22
N GLY A 349 5.93 -2.63 19.27
CA GLY A 349 5.84 -4.08 19.36
C GLY A 349 7.08 -4.81 18.81
N LYS A 350 7.02 -6.15 18.82
CA LYS A 350 8.04 -7.03 18.21
C LYS A 350 7.38 -8.12 17.37
N LEU A 351 7.96 -8.42 16.21
CA LEU A 351 7.58 -9.56 15.39
C LEU A 351 8.54 -10.72 15.65
N LYS A 352 8.01 -11.91 15.95
CA LYS A 352 8.78 -13.14 16.11
C LYS A 352 8.35 -14.11 15.03
N LEU A 353 9.25 -14.46 14.11
CA LEU A 353 9.02 -15.53 13.15
C LEU A 353 9.12 -16.87 13.88
N ILE A 354 8.22 -17.80 13.57
CA ILE A 354 8.22 -19.12 14.17
C ILE A 354 9.04 -20.03 13.27
N ASP A 355 10.03 -20.72 13.85
CA ASP A 355 10.73 -21.79 13.15
C ASP A 355 9.80 -22.99 13.00
N THR A 356 9.33 -23.20 11.77
CA THR A 356 8.43 -24.29 11.40
C THR A 356 9.14 -25.41 10.66
N SER A 357 10.48 -25.45 10.66
CA SER A 357 11.30 -26.45 9.95
C SER A 357 11.07 -27.89 10.42
N VAL A 358 10.52 -28.07 11.62
CA VAL A 358 10.10 -29.38 12.15
C VAL A 358 8.97 -30.02 11.33
N PHE A 359 8.20 -29.22 10.58
CA PHE A 359 7.22 -29.74 9.64
C PHE A 359 7.90 -29.98 8.29
N LEU A 360 7.80 -31.20 7.76
CA LEU A 360 8.35 -31.58 6.44
C LEU A 360 7.53 -31.01 5.24
N GLY A 361 6.92 -29.84 5.41
CA GLY A 361 6.08 -29.17 4.43
C GLY A 361 6.81 -28.08 3.63
N THR A 362 6.17 -27.58 2.57
CA THR A 362 6.64 -26.43 1.78
C THR A 362 6.27 -25.08 2.41
N ALA A 363 5.28 -25.06 3.29
CA ALA A 363 4.80 -23.88 3.99
C ALA A 363 4.09 -24.27 5.28
N ALA A 364 4.22 -23.44 6.33
CA ALA A 364 3.48 -23.59 7.58
C ALA A 364 2.99 -22.22 8.03
N HIS A 365 1.69 -21.98 7.93
CA HIS A 365 1.09 -20.66 8.07
C HIS A 365 -0.26 -20.71 8.81
N ASN A 366 -0.92 -19.56 8.92
CA ASN A 366 -2.22 -19.37 9.57
C ASN A 366 -2.31 -19.93 11.01
N PRO A 367 -1.35 -19.60 11.90
CA PRO A 367 -1.31 -20.23 13.21
C PRO A 367 -2.31 -19.61 14.19
N SER A 368 -3.04 -20.43 14.96
CA SER A 368 -3.85 -19.95 16.09
C SER A 368 -3.18 -20.24 17.42
N LEU A 369 -2.97 -19.22 18.25
CA LEU A 369 -2.36 -19.30 19.57
C LEU A 369 -3.40 -19.34 20.70
N ILE A 370 -3.16 -20.18 21.71
CA ILE A 370 -3.91 -20.18 22.99
C ILE A 370 -3.03 -20.56 24.18
N GLU A 371 -3.47 -20.19 25.38
CA GLU A 371 -2.96 -20.72 26.64
C GLU A 371 -3.98 -21.68 27.27
N TYR A 372 -3.52 -22.86 27.68
CA TYR A 372 -4.36 -23.86 28.35
C TYR A 372 -3.54 -24.63 29.39
N ALA A 373 -4.07 -24.76 30.61
CA ALA A 373 -3.40 -25.43 31.73
C ALA A 373 -1.92 -24.99 31.93
N GLY A 374 -1.66 -23.67 31.84
CA GLY A 374 -0.33 -23.07 32.01
C GLY A 374 0.67 -23.33 30.88
N ASN A 375 0.23 -23.90 29.75
CA ASN A 375 1.06 -24.17 28.58
C ASN A 375 0.55 -23.38 27.37
N ARG A 376 1.45 -23.05 26.45
CA ARG A 376 1.11 -22.43 25.16
C ARG A 376 0.96 -23.48 24.08
N TYR A 377 -0.07 -23.32 23.29
CA TYR A 377 -0.35 -24.18 22.15
C TYR A 377 -0.64 -23.36 20.92
N MET A 378 -0.21 -23.88 19.77
CA MET A 378 -0.47 -23.30 18.47
C MET A 378 -1.01 -24.34 17.49
N THR A 379 -1.86 -23.92 16.58
CA THR A 379 -2.13 -24.68 15.35
C THR A 379 -1.25 -24.17 14.21
N PHE A 380 -1.01 -25.00 13.20
CA PHE A 380 -0.33 -24.62 11.97
C PHE A 380 -1.01 -25.30 10.78
N ARG A 381 -1.32 -24.55 9.73
CA ARG A 381 -1.69 -25.12 8.43
C ARG A 381 -0.41 -25.38 7.64
N VAL A 382 -0.11 -26.64 7.39
CA VAL A 382 1.11 -27.09 6.71
C VAL A 382 0.75 -27.61 5.32
N HIS A 383 1.36 -27.05 4.29
CA HIS A 383 1.23 -27.55 2.91
C HIS A 383 2.35 -28.53 2.63
N PHE A 384 2.01 -29.66 2.01
CA PHE A 384 2.99 -30.66 1.58
C PHE A 384 3.14 -30.64 0.05
N PRO A 385 4.37 -30.88 -0.46
CA PRO A 385 4.57 -31.08 -1.89
C PRO A 385 3.98 -32.46 -2.24
N LYS A 386 2.90 -32.52 -3.02
CA LYS A 386 2.36 -33.79 -3.50
C LYS A 386 2.53 -33.93 -5.02
N HIS A 387 2.80 -35.16 -5.45
CA HIS A 387 2.64 -35.56 -6.85
C HIS A 387 1.14 -35.64 -7.16
N ASN A 388 0.57 -34.57 -7.72
CA ASN A 388 -0.71 -34.51 -8.43
C ASN A 388 -1.93 -35.19 -7.72
N PRO A 389 -2.84 -34.45 -7.07
CA PRO A 389 -3.09 -33.01 -7.19
C PRO A 389 -2.06 -32.14 -6.46
N PRO A 390 -1.84 -30.90 -6.93
CA PRO A 390 -0.58 -30.18 -6.72
C PRO A 390 -0.30 -29.76 -5.27
N TYR A 391 -1.29 -29.72 -4.37
CA TYR A 391 -1.08 -29.34 -2.96
C TYR A 391 -2.10 -30.02 -2.03
N TYR A 392 -1.62 -30.55 -0.91
CA TYR A 392 -2.45 -31.01 0.20
C TYR A 392 -2.02 -30.28 1.48
N ALA A 393 -3.01 -29.77 2.22
CA ALA A 393 -2.81 -29.06 3.47
C ALA A 393 -3.33 -29.87 4.67
N GLU A 394 -2.51 -29.97 5.71
CA GLU A 394 -2.87 -30.59 6.99
C GLU A 394 -2.75 -29.57 8.11
N THR A 395 -3.62 -29.68 9.12
CA THR A 395 -3.50 -28.85 10.31
C THR A 395 -2.79 -29.62 11.42
N PHE A 396 -1.71 -29.06 11.95
CA PHE A 396 -0.99 -29.57 13.12
C PHE A 396 -1.37 -28.81 14.38
N PHE A 397 -1.34 -29.51 15.51
CA PHE A 397 -1.39 -28.97 16.86
C PHE A 397 -0.02 -29.10 17.50
N ALA A 398 0.50 -28.02 18.06
CA ALA A 398 1.83 -27.97 18.64
C ALA A 398 1.80 -27.34 20.02
N LYS A 399 2.62 -27.88 20.93
CA LYS A 399 3.02 -27.21 22.16
C LYS A 399 4.23 -26.34 21.86
N VAL A 400 4.17 -25.08 22.26
CA VAL A 400 5.28 -24.12 22.08
C VAL A 400 5.79 -23.63 23.43
N ASP A 401 7.07 -23.28 23.49
CA ASP A 401 7.68 -22.65 24.66
C ASP A 401 7.39 -21.13 24.72
N GLN A 402 8.01 -20.43 25.67
CA GLN A 402 7.85 -18.98 25.85
C GLN A 402 8.42 -18.15 24.69
N ASN A 403 9.37 -18.71 23.94
CA ASN A 403 10.00 -18.11 22.77
C ASN A 403 9.34 -18.57 21.46
N PHE A 404 8.21 -19.29 21.54
CA PHE A 404 7.50 -19.90 20.42
C PHE A 404 8.28 -21.00 19.69
N GLY A 405 9.28 -21.61 20.33
CA GLY A 405 9.92 -22.84 19.85
C GLY A 405 8.95 -24.02 19.95
N ILE A 406 8.81 -24.79 18.88
CA ILE A 406 7.94 -25.98 18.85
C ILE A 406 8.60 -27.11 19.65
N THR A 407 7.98 -27.51 20.76
CA THR A 407 8.51 -28.54 21.68
C THR A 407 7.94 -29.93 21.45
N SER A 408 6.71 -30.00 20.93
CA SER A 408 6.05 -31.25 20.51
C SER A 408 4.90 -30.90 19.58
N TYR A 409 4.57 -31.77 18.63
CA TYR A 409 3.44 -31.58 17.73
C TYR A 409 2.80 -32.90 17.32
N CYS A 410 1.54 -32.84 16.89
CA CYS A 410 0.81 -33.93 16.27
C CYS A 410 -0.17 -33.37 15.22
N PRO A 411 -0.62 -34.16 14.24
CA PRO A 411 -1.80 -33.79 13.45
C PRO A 411 -2.95 -33.44 14.37
N LEU A 412 -3.67 -32.35 14.09
CA LEU A 412 -4.80 -31.92 14.91
C LEU A 412 -6.03 -32.82 14.67
N ILE A 413 -6.23 -33.27 13.43
CA ILE A 413 -7.45 -33.96 13.01
C ILE A 413 -7.07 -35.35 12.52
N GLN A 414 -7.78 -36.36 13.01
CA GLN A 414 -7.64 -37.71 12.47
C GLN A 414 -8.35 -37.77 11.13
N LEU A 415 -7.59 -37.75 10.04
CA LEU A 415 -8.16 -37.92 8.73
C LEU A 415 -8.62 -39.36 8.54
N PRO A 416 -9.83 -39.59 8.00
CA PRO A 416 -10.16 -40.91 7.50
C PRO A 416 -9.09 -41.31 6.48
N LYS A 417 -8.61 -42.57 6.55
CA LYS A 417 -7.74 -43.13 5.51
C LYS A 417 -8.55 -43.24 4.22
N ILE A 418 -8.54 -42.19 3.42
CA ILE A 418 -9.07 -42.24 2.06
C ILE A 418 -7.97 -42.86 1.19
N PRO A 419 -8.23 -43.94 0.45
CA PRO A 419 -7.29 -44.48 -0.53
C PRO A 419 -6.78 -43.36 -1.46
N GLU A 420 -5.49 -43.38 -1.82
CA GLU A 420 -4.85 -42.28 -2.57
C GLU A 420 -5.51 -42.00 -3.94
N ASP A 421 -6.26 -42.95 -4.46
CA ASP A 421 -6.99 -42.92 -5.73
C ASP A 421 -8.47 -42.51 -5.59
N GLN A 422 -8.97 -42.26 -4.37
CA GLN A 422 -10.39 -42.01 -4.14
C GLN A 422 -10.69 -40.54 -3.79
N TRP A 423 -11.60 -39.97 -4.58
CA TRP A 423 -12.25 -38.69 -4.31
C TRP A 423 -13.51 -38.89 -3.48
N PRO A 424 -13.94 -37.90 -2.66
CA PRO A 424 -13.43 -36.52 -2.57
C PRO A 424 -12.19 -36.34 -1.69
N VAL A 425 -11.35 -35.33 -2.01
CA VAL A 425 -10.25 -34.91 -1.13
C VAL A 425 -10.80 -33.93 -0.10
N VAL A 426 -10.53 -34.21 1.18
CA VAL A 426 -10.93 -33.36 2.30
C VAL A 426 -9.70 -32.65 2.86
N PHE A 427 -9.75 -31.33 2.91
CA PHE A 427 -8.73 -30.49 3.51
C PHE A 427 -9.25 -29.85 4.80
N HIS A 428 -8.34 -29.63 5.74
CA HIS A 428 -8.65 -28.96 6.99
C HIS A 428 -7.74 -27.76 7.17
N GLU A 429 -8.35 -26.59 7.24
CA GLU A 429 -7.65 -25.31 7.16
C GLU A 429 -8.01 -24.43 8.35
N ASP A 430 -7.11 -23.48 8.65
CA ASP A 430 -7.47 -22.27 9.37
C ASP A 430 -8.05 -22.53 10.78
N ALA A 431 -7.49 -23.54 11.46
CA ALA A 431 -7.96 -23.95 12.77
C ALA A 431 -7.71 -22.88 13.84
N ARG A 432 -8.74 -22.58 14.63
CA ARG A 432 -8.73 -21.63 15.73
C ARG A 432 -8.94 -22.36 17.05
N LEU A 433 -8.04 -22.13 18.01
CA LEU A 433 -8.10 -22.75 19.32
C LEU A 433 -8.98 -21.93 20.27
N MET A 434 -9.75 -22.62 21.12
CA MET A 434 -10.50 -22.01 22.21
C MET A 434 -10.60 -22.93 23.42
N VAL A 435 -10.85 -22.34 24.59
CA VAL A 435 -11.20 -23.09 25.80
C VAL A 435 -12.67 -22.84 26.11
N PHE A 436 -13.40 -23.89 26.44
CA PHE A 436 -14.79 -23.80 26.93
C PHE A 436 -15.02 -24.83 28.03
N LYS A 437 -15.52 -24.39 29.19
CA LYS A 437 -15.73 -25.25 30.36
C LYS A 437 -14.51 -26.12 30.69
N ASN A 438 -13.33 -25.49 30.68
CA ASN A 438 -12.03 -26.10 30.93
C ASN A 438 -11.68 -27.28 30.00
N LYS A 439 -12.18 -27.27 28.75
CA LYS A 439 -11.80 -28.21 27.70
C LYS A 439 -11.29 -27.44 26.49
N LEU A 440 -10.30 -28.02 25.81
CA LEU A 440 -9.73 -27.46 24.61
C LEU A 440 -10.58 -27.87 23.39
N TYR A 441 -10.87 -26.91 22.53
CA TYR A 441 -11.56 -27.10 21.26
C TYR A 441 -10.75 -26.47 20.14
N ALA A 442 -10.91 -27.02 18.94
CA ALA A 442 -10.50 -26.34 17.71
C ALA A 442 -11.69 -26.24 16.77
N SER A 443 -11.94 -25.02 16.27
CA SER A 443 -12.83 -24.79 15.14
C SER A 443 -12.02 -24.61 13.86
N TYR A 444 -12.40 -25.25 12.76
CA TYR A 444 -11.61 -25.24 11.53
C TYR A 444 -12.53 -25.32 10.30
N VAL A 445 -11.99 -24.91 9.16
CA VAL A 445 -12.65 -25.05 7.86
C VAL A 445 -12.39 -26.46 7.35
N SER A 446 -13.44 -27.16 6.94
CA SER A 446 -13.35 -28.42 6.21
C SER A 446 -13.77 -28.17 4.78
N ASP A 447 -12.80 -28.21 3.87
CA ASP A 447 -13.01 -28.07 2.44
C ASP A 447 -13.10 -29.46 1.82
N VAL A 448 -14.14 -29.71 1.04
CA VAL A 448 -14.34 -30.96 0.29
C VAL A 448 -14.33 -30.61 -1.18
N SER A 449 -13.38 -31.18 -1.92
CA SER A 449 -13.30 -31.05 -3.37
C SER A 449 -13.77 -32.36 -4.00
N TYR A 450 -14.69 -32.28 -4.96
CA TYR A 450 -15.21 -33.43 -5.72
C TYR A 450 -14.62 -33.42 -7.14
N GLN A 451 -14.32 -34.60 -7.70
CA GLN A 451 -13.65 -34.75 -9.01
C GLN A 451 -14.58 -34.55 -10.22
N ASP A 452 -15.87 -34.26 -10.01
CA ASP A 452 -16.81 -34.10 -11.12
C ASP A 452 -16.46 -32.87 -11.99
N ASP A 453 -16.90 -32.87 -13.26
CA ASP A 453 -16.51 -31.92 -14.34
C ASP A 453 -16.76 -30.42 -13.99
N SER A 454 -17.39 -30.14 -12.85
CA SER A 454 -17.75 -28.81 -12.35
C SER A 454 -16.97 -28.31 -11.13
N TYR A 455 -15.96 -29.03 -10.61
CA TYR A 455 -15.18 -28.65 -9.40
C TYR A 455 -16.08 -28.05 -8.29
N HIS A 456 -17.01 -28.83 -7.75
CA HIS A 456 -17.81 -28.37 -6.62
C HIS A 456 -16.94 -28.29 -5.36
N TYR A 457 -16.75 -27.08 -4.83
CA TYR A 457 -16.11 -26.84 -3.54
C TYR A 457 -17.17 -26.64 -2.46
N GLN A 458 -17.10 -27.47 -1.43
CA GLN A 458 -17.87 -27.25 -0.20
C GLN A 458 -16.92 -26.82 0.91
N SER A 459 -17.11 -25.62 1.44
CA SER A 459 -16.44 -25.14 2.65
C SER A 459 -17.42 -25.09 3.81
N CYS A 460 -17.11 -25.80 4.90
CA CYS A 460 -17.92 -25.77 6.10
C CYS A 460 -17.09 -25.61 7.37
N MET A 461 -17.69 -24.98 8.37
CA MET A 461 -17.10 -24.85 9.70
C MET A 461 -17.39 -26.10 10.52
N LYS A 462 -16.34 -26.67 11.12
CA LYS A 462 -16.40 -27.77 12.08
C LYS A 462 -15.76 -27.36 13.40
N ILE A 463 -16.16 -28.01 14.48
CA ILE A 463 -15.55 -27.85 15.81
C ILE A 463 -15.47 -29.20 16.52
N GLY A 464 -14.36 -29.47 17.19
CA GLY A 464 -14.15 -30.68 17.98
C GLY A 464 -13.36 -30.40 19.25
N SER A 465 -13.70 -31.09 20.34
CA SER A 465 -12.91 -31.09 21.56
C SER A 465 -11.81 -32.15 21.50
N PHE A 466 -10.68 -31.89 22.14
CA PHE A 466 -9.57 -32.83 22.24
C PHE A 466 -8.72 -32.55 23.48
N SER A 467 -7.82 -33.47 23.83
CA SER A 467 -6.80 -33.23 24.86
C SER A 467 -5.44 -32.97 24.19
N PRO A 468 -4.52 -32.20 24.81
CA PRO A 468 -3.17 -32.03 24.27
C PRO A 468 -2.49 -33.37 23.94
N GLY A 469 -1.95 -33.49 22.73
CA GLY A 469 -1.33 -34.72 22.21
C GLY A 469 -2.31 -35.74 21.61
N GLN A 470 -3.61 -35.46 21.61
CA GLN A 470 -4.64 -36.27 20.94
C GLN A 470 -5.16 -35.57 19.68
N GLN A 471 -5.63 -36.35 18.73
CA GLN A 471 -6.29 -35.86 17.52
C GLN A 471 -7.80 -35.68 17.78
N ILE A 472 -8.44 -34.79 17.02
CA ILE A 472 -9.89 -34.70 16.93
C ILE A 472 -10.38 -35.90 16.11
N ILE A 473 -11.03 -36.84 16.80
CA ILE A 473 -11.63 -38.05 16.20
C ILE A 473 -13.08 -37.77 15.81
N THR A 474 -13.80 -36.99 16.62
CA THR A 474 -15.19 -36.60 16.38
C THR A 474 -15.30 -35.09 16.33
N SER A 475 -15.92 -34.58 15.26
CA SER A 475 -16.21 -33.16 15.10
C SER A 475 -17.70 -32.97 14.85
N SER A 476 -18.20 -31.81 15.28
CA SER A 476 -19.55 -31.36 15.01
C SER A 476 -19.54 -30.27 13.95
N ARG A 477 -20.54 -30.28 13.08
CA ARG A 477 -20.79 -29.26 12.08
C ARG A 477 -21.99 -28.43 12.57
N PRO A 478 -21.80 -27.18 13.03
CA PRO A 478 -22.92 -26.45 13.59
C PRO A 478 -23.99 -26.17 12.53
N CYS A 479 -25.26 -26.39 12.86
CA CYS A 479 -26.39 -26.15 11.95
C CYS A 479 -26.79 -24.66 11.95
N ILE A 480 -25.90 -23.83 11.41
CA ILE A 480 -26.11 -22.38 11.26
C ILE A 480 -26.08 -22.06 9.77
N ASP A 481 -27.03 -21.24 9.32
CA ASP A 481 -27.17 -20.81 7.92
C ASP A 481 -27.15 -22.02 6.96
N ASN A 482 -26.43 -21.92 5.85
CA ASN A 482 -26.25 -23.02 4.92
C ASN A 482 -25.05 -23.91 5.29
N ASN A 483 -24.50 -23.82 6.52
CA ASN A 483 -23.29 -24.55 6.88
C ASN A 483 -23.42 -26.06 6.71
N ASN A 484 -24.62 -26.65 6.61
CA ASN A 484 -24.86 -28.09 6.37
C ASN A 484 -25.19 -28.47 4.91
N THR A 485 -25.26 -27.52 3.98
CA THR A 485 -25.65 -27.78 2.59
C THR A 485 -24.44 -28.09 1.71
N LYS A 486 -24.64 -28.83 0.61
CA LYS A 486 -23.57 -29.21 -0.33
C LYS A 486 -22.84 -28.01 -0.98
N ASN A 487 -23.48 -26.85 -1.03
CA ASN A 487 -22.94 -25.62 -1.65
C ASN A 487 -22.58 -24.56 -0.61
N SER A 488 -22.27 -24.97 0.63
CA SER A 488 -21.87 -24.05 1.69
C SER A 488 -20.49 -23.49 1.41
N LEU A 489 -20.32 -22.18 1.57
CA LEU A 489 -19.01 -21.50 1.55
C LEU A 489 -18.75 -20.81 2.90
N GLN A 490 -18.94 -21.57 3.98
CA GLN A 490 -18.83 -21.07 5.34
C GLN A 490 -17.37 -21.16 5.81
N LYS A 491 -16.80 -20.00 6.12
CA LYS A 491 -15.44 -19.83 6.64
C LYS A 491 -15.45 -18.73 7.71
N ASN A 492 -14.35 -18.59 8.45
CA ASN A 492 -14.09 -17.40 9.28
C ASN A 492 -15.10 -17.16 10.41
N TRP A 493 -15.65 -18.21 11.01
CA TRP A 493 -16.42 -18.04 12.25
C TRP A 493 -15.48 -17.95 13.45
N ALA A 494 -15.89 -17.19 14.46
CA ALA A 494 -15.17 -17.06 15.71
C ALA A 494 -15.98 -17.66 16.86
N PHE A 495 -15.33 -18.42 17.72
CA PHE A 495 -15.96 -19.11 18.84
C PHE A 495 -15.33 -18.63 20.15
N PHE A 496 -16.13 -18.42 21.19
CA PHE A 496 -15.62 -17.97 22.48
C PHE A 496 -16.57 -18.31 23.62
N GLU A 497 -16.03 -18.32 24.84
CA GLU A 497 -16.81 -18.49 26.06
C GLU A 497 -17.23 -17.12 26.62
N LYS A 498 -18.53 -16.97 26.90
CA LYS A 498 -19.08 -15.81 27.62
C LYS A 498 -20.07 -16.31 28.65
N ASP A 499 -19.86 -15.98 29.92
CA ASP A 499 -20.77 -16.37 31.02
C ASP A 499 -21.10 -17.88 31.03
N GLN A 500 -20.07 -18.73 30.84
CA GLN A 500 -20.19 -20.20 30.72
C GLN A 500 -21.01 -20.70 29.52
N ARG A 501 -21.25 -19.83 28.53
CA ARG A 501 -21.95 -20.14 27.27
C ARG A 501 -20.99 -20.19 26.10
N LEU A 502 -21.23 -21.14 25.19
CA LEU A 502 -20.47 -21.28 23.95
C LEU A 502 -21.10 -20.39 22.89
N MET A 503 -20.42 -19.29 22.56
CA MET A 503 -20.90 -18.31 21.61
C MET A 503 -20.21 -18.48 20.26
N ILE A 504 -20.95 -18.24 19.18
CA ILE A 504 -20.46 -18.33 17.80
C ILE A 504 -20.80 -17.03 17.07
N ILE A 505 -19.77 -16.33 16.57
CA ILE A 505 -19.93 -15.19 15.65
C ILE A 505 -19.74 -15.71 14.24
N THR A 506 -20.78 -15.61 13.41
CA THR A 506 -20.71 -15.99 11.98
C THR A 506 -20.45 -14.80 11.07
N MET A 507 -20.79 -13.59 11.51
CA MET A 507 -20.48 -12.32 10.85
C MET A 507 -20.18 -11.24 11.89
N LEU A 508 -19.16 -10.42 11.65
CA LEU A 508 -18.81 -9.30 12.55
C LEU A 508 -19.63 -8.04 12.27
N ASP A 509 -19.89 -7.74 11.00
CA ASP A 509 -20.72 -6.60 10.62
C ASP A 509 -21.52 -6.91 9.32
N PRO A 510 -22.86 -7.04 9.38
CA PRO A 510 -23.69 -7.03 10.58
C PRO A 510 -23.25 -8.09 11.61
N MET A 511 -23.33 -7.75 12.89
CA MET A 511 -22.95 -8.67 13.99
C MET A 511 -24.02 -9.74 14.15
N VAL A 512 -23.67 -11.00 13.89
CA VAL A 512 -24.57 -12.15 14.03
C VAL A 512 -23.97 -13.18 14.99
N VAL A 513 -24.69 -13.45 16.08
CA VAL A 513 -24.23 -14.30 17.18
C VAL A 513 -25.23 -15.40 17.50
N PHE A 514 -24.73 -16.61 17.70
CA PHE A 514 -25.47 -17.79 18.13
C PHE A 514 -24.96 -18.31 19.47
N ASP A 515 -25.86 -18.89 20.24
CA ASP A 515 -25.58 -19.68 21.44
C ASP A 515 -25.64 -21.16 21.10
N ALA A 516 -24.52 -21.85 21.28
CA ALA A 516 -24.40 -23.29 21.05
C ALA A 516 -24.08 -24.07 22.34
N THR A 517 -24.39 -23.49 23.51
CA THR A 517 -24.08 -24.09 24.83
C THR A 517 -24.69 -25.48 25.00
N ASP A 518 -25.96 -25.62 24.60
CA ASP A 518 -26.72 -26.86 24.79
C ASP A 518 -26.60 -27.81 23.59
N SER A 519 -26.43 -27.26 22.38
CA SER A 519 -26.37 -28.05 21.16
C SER A 519 -25.71 -27.31 20.00
N LEU A 520 -24.67 -27.93 19.42
CA LEU A 520 -24.12 -27.50 18.12
C LEU A 520 -25.05 -27.86 16.95
N LYS A 521 -25.95 -28.84 17.12
CA LYS A 521 -26.92 -29.22 16.07
C LYS A 521 -28.09 -28.25 15.99
N ASN A 522 -28.45 -27.61 17.09
CA ASN A 522 -29.56 -26.65 17.17
C ASN A 522 -29.13 -25.38 17.92
N PRO A 523 -28.12 -24.65 17.40
CA PRO A 523 -27.67 -23.43 18.04
C PRO A 523 -28.75 -22.34 17.94
N ARG A 524 -28.97 -21.61 19.03
CA ARG A 524 -29.99 -20.56 19.12
C ARG A 524 -29.42 -19.23 18.66
N LYS A 525 -29.97 -18.64 17.60
CA LYS A 525 -29.63 -17.27 17.19
C LYS A 525 -29.97 -16.31 18.34
N LEU A 526 -28.98 -15.59 18.86
CA LEU A 526 -29.18 -14.63 19.94
C LEU A 526 -29.43 -13.24 19.41
N ILE A 527 -28.63 -12.83 18.43
CA ILE A 527 -28.69 -11.49 17.89
C ILE A 527 -28.27 -11.44 16.43
N GLU A 528 -28.87 -10.50 15.72
CA GLU A 528 -28.48 -10.02 14.41
C GLU A 528 -28.67 -8.51 14.43
N LYS A 529 -27.56 -7.77 14.43
CA LYS A 529 -27.58 -6.31 14.41
C LYS A 529 -27.51 -5.80 12.99
N SER A 530 -27.97 -4.59 12.75
CA SER A 530 -27.74 -3.90 11.48
C SER A 530 -26.25 -3.62 11.25
N LEU A 531 -25.87 -3.39 9.99
CA LEU A 531 -24.53 -2.95 9.61
C LEU A 531 -24.21 -1.61 10.29
N VAL A 532 -23.10 -1.56 11.01
CA VAL A 532 -22.68 -0.38 11.78
C VAL A 532 -21.40 0.26 11.24
N ILE A 533 -20.46 -0.55 10.73
CA ILE A 533 -19.17 -0.07 10.20
C ILE A 533 -19.33 0.24 8.70
N ARG A 534 -19.60 1.51 8.39
CA ARG A 534 -19.79 1.98 6.99
C ARG A 534 -18.57 2.68 6.39
N ASP A 535 -17.63 3.11 7.22
CA ASP A 535 -16.45 3.90 6.83
C ASP A 535 -15.16 3.06 6.76
N TRP A 536 -15.24 1.73 6.88
CA TRP A 536 -14.11 0.84 6.60
C TRP A 536 -13.94 0.63 5.09
N LEU A 537 -12.95 1.30 4.51
CA LEU A 537 -12.74 1.34 3.05
C LEU A 537 -11.93 0.17 2.49
N PHE A 538 -11.49 -0.77 3.34
CA PHE A 538 -10.51 -1.80 2.98
C PHE A 538 -11.17 -3.16 2.68
N GLY A 539 -12.40 -3.14 2.18
CA GLY A 539 -13.18 -4.33 1.82
C GLY A 539 -13.98 -4.95 2.96
N ARG A 540 -14.66 -6.07 2.70
CA ARG A 540 -15.58 -6.67 3.67
C ARG A 540 -14.85 -7.25 4.89
N ILE A 541 -15.25 -6.81 6.08
CA ILE A 541 -14.75 -7.32 7.37
C ILE A 541 -15.17 -8.78 7.58
N ARG A 542 -14.22 -9.63 8.02
CA ARG A 542 -14.41 -11.05 8.30
C ARG A 542 -13.76 -11.40 9.64
N ALA A 543 -14.44 -12.24 10.43
CA ALA A 543 -13.91 -12.65 11.72
C ALA A 543 -12.62 -13.46 11.55
N SER A 544 -11.68 -13.28 12.47
CA SER A 544 -10.36 -13.87 12.32
C SER A 544 -9.87 -14.48 13.62
N THR A 545 -9.67 -13.69 14.68
CA THR A 545 -9.34 -14.25 16.00
C THR A 545 -10.60 -14.58 16.80
N ASN A 546 -10.51 -15.55 17.71
CA ASN A 546 -11.52 -15.70 18.76
C ASN A 546 -11.51 -14.47 19.69
N PRO A 547 -12.68 -13.92 20.07
CA PRO A 547 -12.74 -12.78 20.98
C PRO A 547 -12.07 -13.06 22.34
N ILE A 548 -11.33 -12.10 22.84
CA ILE A 548 -10.76 -12.11 24.20
C ILE A 548 -11.36 -10.98 25.03
N PHE A 549 -11.61 -11.22 26.31
CA PHE A 549 -12.15 -10.20 27.20
C PHE A 549 -11.04 -9.29 27.74
N ILE A 550 -11.21 -7.98 27.62
CA ILE A 550 -10.27 -6.95 28.10
C ILE A 550 -10.85 -6.29 29.35
N ASN A 551 -10.29 -6.60 30.51
CA ASN A 551 -10.81 -6.17 31.81
C ASN A 551 -10.84 -4.64 31.99
N GLU A 552 -9.86 -3.91 31.45
CA GLU A 552 -9.68 -2.47 31.59
C GLU A 552 -10.88 -1.70 31.03
N CYS A 553 -11.41 -2.15 29.89
CA CYS A 553 -12.55 -1.54 29.22
C CYS A 553 -13.84 -2.37 29.32
N LYS A 554 -13.80 -3.55 29.99
CA LYS A 554 -14.93 -4.48 30.12
C LYS A 554 -15.60 -4.82 28.78
N ARG A 555 -14.80 -4.94 27.72
CA ARG A 555 -15.23 -5.21 26.34
C ARG A 555 -14.46 -6.41 25.79
N TYR A 556 -15.02 -7.06 24.78
CA TYR A 556 -14.35 -8.10 24.01
C TYR A 556 -13.58 -7.48 22.85
N LEU A 557 -12.32 -7.90 22.69
CA LEU A 557 -11.46 -7.53 21.57
C LEU A 557 -11.38 -8.69 20.58
N THR A 558 -11.52 -8.38 19.29
CA THR A 558 -11.20 -9.33 18.23
C THR A 558 -10.50 -8.63 17.07
N PHE A 559 -9.50 -9.30 16.50
CA PHE A 559 -8.90 -8.94 15.22
C PHE A 559 -9.70 -9.55 14.08
N PHE A 560 -9.86 -8.76 13.04
CA PHE A 560 -10.54 -9.13 11.81
C PHE A 560 -9.60 -8.95 10.63
N HIS A 561 -9.96 -9.57 9.51
CA HIS A 561 -9.31 -9.29 8.23
C HIS A 561 -10.32 -8.84 7.19
N SER A 562 -9.84 -8.12 6.19
CA SER A 562 -10.57 -7.77 4.98
C SER A 562 -9.61 -7.85 3.80
N HIS A 563 -10.12 -7.66 2.58
CA HIS A 563 -9.26 -7.57 1.40
C HIS A 563 -9.88 -6.70 0.32
N LEU A 564 -9.02 -6.11 -0.50
CA LEU A 564 -9.35 -5.50 -1.78
C LEU A 564 -8.68 -6.30 -2.89
N VAL A 565 -9.16 -6.15 -4.12
CA VAL A 565 -8.50 -6.69 -5.31
C VAL A 565 -7.74 -5.55 -5.97
N THR A 566 -6.43 -5.69 -6.12
CA THR A 566 -5.58 -4.72 -6.80
C THR A 566 -5.88 -4.70 -8.31
N THR A 567 -5.40 -3.67 -9.01
CA THR A 567 -5.58 -3.54 -10.46
C THR A 567 -4.97 -4.68 -11.29
N ASP A 568 -3.98 -5.39 -10.75
CA ASP A 568 -3.38 -6.59 -11.34
C ASP A 568 -4.05 -7.91 -10.90
N GLY A 569 -5.20 -7.83 -10.23
CA GLY A 569 -6.01 -8.99 -9.85
C GLY A 569 -5.54 -9.72 -8.59
N ILE A 570 -4.59 -9.15 -7.84
CA ILE A 570 -4.08 -9.74 -6.60
C ILE A 570 -4.97 -9.34 -5.43
N ARG A 571 -5.33 -10.29 -4.56
CA ARG A 571 -6.03 -9.97 -3.31
C ARG A 571 -5.04 -9.40 -2.29
N GLN A 572 -5.21 -8.14 -1.92
CA GLN A 572 -4.44 -7.48 -0.87
C GLN A 572 -5.23 -7.56 0.44
N TYR A 573 -4.70 -8.27 1.43
CA TYR A 573 -5.34 -8.42 2.74
C TYR A 573 -4.90 -7.33 3.72
N PHE A 574 -5.85 -6.94 4.55
CA PHE A 574 -5.72 -5.94 5.60
C PHE A 574 -6.17 -6.54 6.93
N LEU A 575 -5.50 -6.14 8.01
CA LEU A 575 -5.77 -6.57 9.36
C LEU A 575 -6.26 -5.37 10.17
N GLY A 576 -7.45 -5.49 10.77
CA GLY A 576 -8.03 -4.49 11.67
C GLY A 576 -8.42 -5.10 13.02
N LEU A 577 -8.89 -4.26 13.94
CA LEU A 577 -9.44 -4.70 15.22
C LEU A 577 -10.73 -3.99 15.58
N LEU A 578 -11.55 -4.63 16.42
CA LEU A 578 -12.73 -4.00 17.00
C LEU A 578 -12.95 -4.44 18.45
N LEU A 579 -13.68 -3.60 19.18
CA LEU A 579 -14.22 -3.86 20.50
C LEU A 579 -15.75 -3.99 20.44
N PHE A 580 -16.29 -4.94 21.19
CA PHE A 580 -17.73 -5.03 21.43
C PHE A 580 -18.06 -5.31 22.91
N ASP A 581 -19.21 -4.84 23.36
CA ASP A 581 -19.65 -4.99 24.75
C ASP A 581 -20.34 -6.35 25.03
N ASN A 582 -20.84 -6.52 26.25
CA ASN A 582 -21.54 -7.74 26.67
C ASN A 582 -22.88 -7.99 25.96
N GLU A 583 -23.42 -6.99 25.25
CA GLU A 583 -24.62 -7.07 24.44
C GLU A 583 -24.30 -7.18 22.94
N PHE A 584 -23.02 -7.38 22.59
CA PHE A 584 -22.50 -7.46 21.23
C PHE A 584 -22.66 -6.14 20.44
N ASN A 585 -22.73 -4.98 21.10
CA ASN A 585 -22.65 -3.69 20.41
C ASN A 585 -21.19 -3.47 20.02
N ILE A 586 -20.91 -3.21 18.75
CA ILE A 586 -19.59 -2.74 18.34
C ILE A 586 -19.42 -1.34 18.93
N THR A 587 -18.44 -1.19 19.79
CA THR A 587 -18.19 0.04 20.56
C THR A 587 -17.06 0.86 19.95
N ASP A 588 -16.04 0.18 19.41
CA ASP A 588 -14.90 0.82 18.77
C ASP A 588 -14.34 -0.10 17.69
N TYR A 589 -13.69 0.47 16.69
CA TYR A 589 -12.93 -0.28 15.68
C TYR A 589 -11.82 0.60 15.09
N SER A 590 -10.83 -0.06 14.51
CA SER A 590 -9.78 0.62 13.74
C SER A 590 -10.38 1.15 12.44
N LYS A 591 -10.28 2.45 12.16
CA LYS A 591 -10.76 3.05 10.90
C LYS A 591 -9.83 2.81 9.72
N THR A 592 -8.56 2.55 10.01
CA THR A 592 -7.52 2.17 9.07
C THR A 592 -6.96 0.80 9.45
N PRO A 593 -6.36 0.05 8.51
CA PRO A 593 -5.67 -1.19 8.82
C PRO A 593 -4.57 -0.94 9.86
N LEU A 594 -4.52 -1.80 10.86
CA LEU A 594 -3.36 -1.87 11.75
C LEU A 594 -2.16 -2.40 11.01
N PHE A 595 -2.39 -3.43 10.18
CA PHE A 595 -1.38 -4.09 9.39
C PHE A 595 -1.88 -4.37 7.97
N VAL A 596 -0.96 -4.28 7.02
CA VAL A 596 -1.17 -4.55 5.61
C VAL A 596 -0.15 -5.60 5.18
N SER A 597 -0.58 -6.58 4.39
CA SER A 597 0.33 -7.63 3.95
C SER A 597 1.43 -7.08 3.04
N THR A 598 2.64 -7.64 3.18
CA THR A 598 3.72 -7.37 2.24
C THR A 598 3.49 -8.11 0.93
N PRO A 599 3.65 -7.45 -0.22
CA PRO A 599 3.54 -8.08 -1.51
C PRO A 599 4.53 -9.23 -1.68
N HIS A 600 4.03 -10.35 -2.20
CA HIS A 600 4.85 -11.51 -2.45
C HIS A 600 5.82 -11.22 -3.61
N LEU A 601 7.10 -11.60 -3.45
CA LEU A 601 8.13 -11.40 -4.49
C LEU A 601 7.87 -12.27 -5.73
N GLU A 602 7.21 -13.42 -5.55
CA GLU A 602 6.84 -14.32 -6.65
C GLU A 602 5.37 -14.11 -7.06
N ARG A 603 5.14 -13.82 -8.34
CA ARG A 603 3.80 -13.54 -8.91
C ARG A 603 2.86 -14.73 -8.97
N HIS A 604 3.28 -15.93 -8.56
CA HIS A 604 2.47 -17.14 -8.64
C HIS A 604 1.36 -17.21 -7.58
N MET A 605 1.37 -16.30 -6.60
CA MET A 605 0.34 -16.21 -5.58
C MET A 605 -0.73 -15.19 -5.94
N ALA A 606 -2.00 -15.62 -5.96
CA ALA A 606 -3.16 -14.75 -6.24
C ALA A 606 -3.55 -13.83 -5.06
N ALA A 607 -2.73 -13.76 -3.99
CA ALA A 607 -3.00 -12.96 -2.81
C ALA A 607 -1.73 -12.58 -2.05
N ASN A 608 -1.69 -11.34 -1.56
CA ASN A 608 -0.78 -10.90 -0.50
C ASN A 608 -1.56 -11.02 0.81
N THR A 609 -1.22 -11.98 1.66
CA THR A 609 -2.03 -12.30 2.86
C THR A 609 -1.35 -11.87 4.15
N ILE A 610 -2.13 -11.30 5.06
CA ILE A 610 -1.78 -11.14 6.47
C ILE A 610 -3.03 -11.47 7.27
N LEU A 611 -3.01 -12.59 7.99
CA LEU A 611 -4.22 -13.19 8.55
C LEU A 611 -4.02 -13.54 10.02
N PRO A 612 -4.76 -12.94 10.96
CA PRO A 612 -4.64 -13.28 12.38
C PRO A 612 -5.57 -14.44 12.75
N TYR A 613 -5.08 -15.42 13.53
CA TYR A 613 -5.88 -16.61 13.88
C TYR A 613 -5.96 -16.90 15.38
N GLY A 614 -5.10 -16.32 16.20
CA GLY A 614 -5.19 -16.43 17.66
C GLY A 614 -4.61 -15.21 18.35
N CYS A 615 -5.18 -14.87 19.50
CA CYS A 615 -4.72 -13.76 20.32
C CYS A 615 -4.83 -14.18 21.78
N ILE A 616 -3.77 -13.98 22.54
CA ILE A 616 -3.80 -14.08 24.00
C ILE A 616 -3.23 -12.80 24.61
N ARG A 617 -3.61 -12.54 25.86
CA ARG A 617 -3.05 -11.44 26.63
C ARG A 617 -1.93 -11.95 27.53
N GLU A 618 -0.78 -11.30 27.46
CA GLU A 618 0.33 -11.50 28.38
C GLU A 618 0.67 -10.16 29.05
N LYS A 619 0.25 -9.99 30.32
CA LYS A 619 0.43 -8.75 31.08
C LYS A 619 -0.16 -7.54 30.33
N ASP A 620 0.71 -6.61 29.91
CA ASP A 620 0.36 -5.38 29.19
C ASP A 620 0.50 -5.53 27.66
N ASN A 621 0.78 -6.74 27.18
CA ASN A 621 0.93 -7.04 25.76
C ASN A 621 -0.16 -7.99 25.27
N LEU A 622 -0.49 -7.85 23.98
CA LEU A 622 -1.20 -8.83 23.19
C LEU A 622 -0.18 -9.67 22.42
N LEU A 623 -0.34 -10.99 22.44
CA LEU A 623 0.39 -11.92 21.60
C LEU A 623 -0.55 -12.39 20.50
N LEU A 624 -0.36 -11.85 19.29
CA LEU A 624 -1.22 -12.09 18.13
C LEU A 624 -0.50 -13.00 17.13
N SER A 625 -1.03 -14.20 16.92
CA SER A 625 -0.49 -15.14 15.92
C SER A 625 -1.05 -14.85 14.53
N ILE A 626 -0.15 -14.77 13.55
CA ILE A 626 -0.46 -14.35 12.18
C ILE A 626 0.17 -15.27 11.13
N GLY A 627 -0.54 -15.47 10.03
CA GLY A 627 0.00 -16.00 8.77
C GLY A 627 0.42 -14.86 7.85
N ILE A 628 1.58 -14.99 7.20
CA ILE A 628 2.09 -14.04 6.21
C ILE A 628 2.23 -14.75 4.87
N ASN A 629 1.55 -14.22 3.86
CA ASN A 629 1.55 -14.69 2.48
C ASN A 629 1.33 -16.20 2.33
N ASP A 630 0.52 -16.81 3.20
CA ASP A 630 0.26 -18.25 3.24
C ASP A 630 1.53 -19.12 3.18
N LYS A 631 2.64 -18.59 3.72
CA LYS A 631 3.96 -19.25 3.74
C LYS A 631 4.56 -19.32 5.13
N ILE A 632 4.46 -18.21 5.86
CA ILE A 632 5.18 -17.98 7.11
C ILE A 632 4.19 -17.85 8.26
N SER A 633 4.57 -18.39 9.42
CA SER A 633 3.91 -18.20 10.70
C SER A 633 4.71 -17.24 11.57
N ALA A 634 4.04 -16.30 12.24
CA ALA A 634 4.68 -15.38 13.17
C ALA A 634 3.78 -15.05 14.37
N VAL A 635 4.38 -14.48 15.41
CA VAL A 635 3.67 -13.84 16.52
C VAL A 635 4.08 -12.38 16.62
N MET A 636 3.09 -11.50 16.69
CA MET A 636 3.27 -10.10 17.03
C MET A 636 3.06 -9.91 18.54
N GLU A 637 4.04 -9.33 19.21
CA GLU A 637 3.94 -8.83 20.58
C GLU A 637 3.59 -7.35 20.52
N LEU A 638 2.37 -6.98 20.89
CA LEU A 638 1.82 -5.63 20.72
C LEU A 638 1.45 -5.02 22.08
N PRO A 639 1.93 -3.82 22.45
CA PRO A 639 1.51 -3.17 23.69
C PRO A 639 0.01 -2.86 23.67
N LEU A 640 -0.75 -3.44 24.60
CA LEU A 640 -2.22 -3.34 24.66
C LEU A 640 -2.68 -1.88 24.62
N LYS A 641 -2.05 -1.03 25.44
CA LYS A 641 -2.37 0.40 25.49
C LYS A 641 -2.24 1.07 24.11
N LYS A 642 -1.17 0.79 23.38
CA LYS A 642 -0.91 1.36 22.05
C LYS A 642 -1.91 0.88 21.02
N VAL A 643 -2.31 -0.39 21.08
CA VAL A 643 -3.34 -0.96 20.20
C VAL A 643 -4.69 -0.32 20.47
N LEU A 644 -5.09 -0.19 21.74
CA LEU A 644 -6.36 0.46 22.11
C LEU A 644 -6.40 1.95 21.72
N GLU A 645 -5.27 2.66 21.76
CA GLU A 645 -5.16 4.06 21.31
C GLU A 645 -5.47 4.26 19.81
N THR A 646 -5.43 3.19 18.99
CA THR A 646 -5.78 3.26 17.55
C THR A 646 -7.27 3.24 17.27
N LEU A 647 -8.06 2.84 18.26
CA LEU A 647 -9.49 2.64 18.12
C LEU A 647 -10.21 3.99 18.11
N SER A 648 -11.16 4.13 17.19
CA SER A 648 -12.09 5.26 17.20
C SER A 648 -13.41 4.82 17.84
N PRO A 649 -13.96 5.61 18.77
CA PRO A 649 -15.26 5.31 19.35
C PRO A 649 -16.35 5.36 18.28
N HIS A 650 -17.27 4.41 18.33
CA HIS A 650 -18.40 4.36 17.42
C HIS A 650 -19.39 5.52 17.73
N PRO A 651 -19.90 6.25 16.71
CA PRO A 651 -20.76 7.43 16.90
C PRO A 651 -21.99 7.23 17.80
N CYS A 652 -22.54 6.02 17.83
CA CYS A 652 -23.76 5.72 18.60
C CYS A 652 -23.59 5.86 20.13
N GLU A 653 -22.36 5.80 20.68
CA GLU A 653 -22.11 6.13 22.10
C GLU A 653 -22.10 7.65 22.36
N LYS A 654 -21.67 8.47 21.39
CA LYS A 654 -21.73 9.94 21.52
C LYS A 654 -23.17 10.43 21.61
N GLU A 655 -24.08 9.90 20.79
CA GLU A 655 -25.49 10.29 20.83
C GLU A 655 -26.15 9.92 22.17
N LYS A 656 -25.82 8.77 22.77
CA LYS A 656 -26.33 8.40 24.10
C LYS A 656 -25.77 9.31 25.20
N LYS A 657 -24.49 9.69 25.12
CA LYS A 657 -23.86 10.59 26.10
C LYS A 657 -24.39 12.02 25.96
N ASP A 658 -24.53 12.53 24.74
CA ASP A 658 -25.10 13.85 24.47
C ASP A 658 -26.59 13.91 24.84
N MET A 659 -27.35 12.82 24.71
CA MET A 659 -28.73 12.75 25.21
C MET A 659 -28.83 12.68 26.74
N THR A 660 -27.91 12.00 27.40
CA THR A 660 -27.90 11.91 28.88
C THR A 660 -27.41 13.21 29.51
N ASP A 661 -26.46 13.91 28.88
CA ASP A 661 -26.03 15.24 29.32
C ASP A 661 -27.11 16.32 29.06
N ARG A 662 -27.89 16.22 27.97
CA ARG A 662 -29.06 17.11 27.73
C ARG A 662 -30.25 16.89 28.63
N THR A 663 -30.34 15.74 29.30
CA THR A 663 -31.42 15.44 30.26
C THR A 663 -31.01 15.71 31.72
N ALA A 664 -29.74 16.07 31.94
CA ALA A 664 -29.22 16.49 33.24
C ALA A 664 -29.19 18.02 33.41
N GLU A 665 -29.60 18.81 32.40
CA GLU A 665 -29.83 20.24 32.56
C GLU A 665 -31.18 20.50 33.26
N ASP A 666 -31.07 21.26 34.35
CA ASP A 666 -32.10 21.61 35.33
C ASP A 666 -33.41 22.12 34.69
N PRO A 667 -34.58 21.50 34.95
CA PRO A 667 -35.86 21.97 34.42
C PRO A 667 -36.37 23.29 35.03
N SER A 668 -35.58 24.01 35.84
CA SER A 668 -36.05 25.17 36.62
C SER A 668 -35.82 26.57 36.03
N SER A 669 -35.36 26.75 34.79
CA SER A 669 -35.07 28.10 34.27
C SER A 669 -35.50 28.42 32.84
N VAL A 670 -36.75 28.14 32.46
CA VAL A 670 -37.34 28.71 31.23
C VAL A 670 -38.42 29.73 31.58
N ASN A 671 -37.99 30.98 31.74
CA ASN A 671 -38.89 32.14 31.71
C ASN A 671 -39.31 32.41 30.26
N LEU A 672 -40.61 32.24 30.00
CA LEU A 672 -41.28 32.66 28.78
C LEU A 672 -41.49 34.18 28.82
N GLU A 673 -40.70 34.94 28.05
CA GLU A 673 -41.04 36.30 27.67
C GLU A 673 -41.36 36.37 26.17
N THR A 674 -42.62 36.70 25.89
CA THR A 674 -43.19 37.02 24.57
C THR A 674 -42.68 38.37 24.07
N PRO A 675 -42.26 38.52 22.80
CA PRO A 675 -41.93 39.82 22.25
C PRO A 675 -43.17 40.48 21.62
N THR A 676 -43.53 41.65 22.15
CA THR A 676 -44.47 42.61 21.58
C THR A 676 -43.82 43.47 20.50
N PHE A 677 -44.53 43.65 19.39
CA PHE A 677 -44.25 44.63 18.32
C PHE A 677 -44.70 46.05 18.74
N ALA A 678 -43.84 47.06 18.58
CA ALA A 678 -44.24 48.47 18.38
C ALA A 678 -43.08 49.38 17.86
N SER A 679 -43.27 49.88 16.63
CA SER A 679 -43.06 51.24 16.07
C SER A 679 -41.91 52.19 16.48
N LEU A 680 -41.14 52.58 15.43
CA LEU A 680 -40.82 53.94 14.89
C LEU A 680 -40.09 55.03 15.71
N GLU A 681 -38.96 55.50 15.15
CA GLU A 681 -38.57 56.89 14.74
C GLU A 681 -37.04 57.11 14.92
N SER A 682 -36.24 57.19 13.84
CA SER A 682 -35.79 58.38 13.07
C SER A 682 -34.51 59.07 13.60
N ASN A 683 -33.42 59.04 12.81
CA ASN A 683 -32.67 60.22 12.29
C ASN A 683 -31.22 59.92 11.82
N PHE A 684 -31.04 60.00 10.49
CA PHE A 684 -30.05 60.81 9.73
C PHE A 684 -28.52 60.53 9.64
N VAL A 685 -28.11 60.36 8.35
CA VAL A 685 -26.89 60.78 7.59
C VAL A 685 -25.59 59.97 7.65
N SER A 686 -25.33 59.17 6.59
CA SER A 686 -24.28 59.39 5.55
C SER A 686 -24.16 58.16 4.62
N PRO A 687 -23.93 58.29 3.30
CA PRO A 687 -23.94 57.17 2.37
C PRO A 687 -22.55 56.51 2.25
N PRO A 688 -22.45 55.17 2.27
CA PRO A 688 -21.37 54.46 1.63
C PRO A 688 -21.83 53.79 0.33
N ALA A 689 -20.84 53.58 -0.54
CA ALA A 689 -20.87 53.03 -1.89
C ALA A 689 -21.81 51.83 -2.13
N PRO A 690 -22.26 51.60 -3.37
CA PRO A 690 -23.14 50.46 -3.69
C PRO A 690 -22.41 49.15 -3.40
N ILE A 691 -22.83 48.48 -2.32
CA ILE A 691 -22.54 47.07 -2.08
C ILE A 691 -23.37 46.30 -3.11
N LEU A 692 -22.69 45.75 -4.12
CA LEU A 692 -23.23 44.70 -4.95
C LEU A 692 -23.64 43.54 -4.00
N SER A 693 -24.93 43.23 -3.96
CA SER A 693 -25.41 42.02 -3.33
C SER A 693 -24.69 40.82 -3.98
N PRO A 694 -24.25 39.82 -3.22
CA PRO A 694 -23.83 38.56 -3.80
C PRO A 694 -25.08 37.94 -4.41
N SER A 695 -25.27 38.19 -5.70
CA SER A 695 -26.21 37.46 -6.54
C SER A 695 -26.01 35.98 -6.25
N SER A 696 -27.10 35.31 -5.87
CA SER A 696 -27.25 33.87 -5.77
C SER A 696 -26.39 33.16 -6.80
N LEU A 697 -25.19 32.73 -6.40
CA LEU A 697 -24.45 31.72 -7.12
C LEU A 697 -25.32 30.48 -7.02
N ASN A 698 -26.11 30.25 -8.06
CA ASN A 698 -26.95 29.06 -8.22
C ASN A 698 -26.10 27.87 -7.80
N SER A 699 -26.50 27.22 -6.71
CA SER A 699 -25.81 26.05 -6.18
C SER A 699 -25.87 24.94 -7.22
N GLN A 700 -24.87 24.87 -8.09
CA GLN A 700 -24.77 23.81 -9.09
C GLN A 700 -24.31 22.52 -8.41
N ILE A 701 -24.88 21.41 -8.85
CA ILE A 701 -24.64 20.06 -8.36
C ILE A 701 -23.91 19.30 -9.45
N ALA A 702 -22.74 18.73 -9.13
CA ALA A 702 -22.02 17.90 -10.08
C ALA A 702 -22.65 16.50 -10.14
N VAL A 703 -23.23 16.13 -11.28
CA VAL A 703 -23.84 14.81 -11.51
C VAL A 703 -22.96 14.00 -12.45
N THR A 704 -22.50 12.84 -11.98
CA THR A 704 -21.73 11.86 -12.77
C THR A 704 -22.59 10.65 -13.09
N PHE A 705 -22.82 10.39 -14.37
CA PHE A 705 -23.50 9.19 -14.86
C PHE A 705 -22.47 8.07 -15.07
N ILE A 706 -22.82 6.86 -14.63
CA ILE A 706 -22.02 5.64 -14.84
C ILE A 706 -22.91 4.57 -15.47
N VAL A 707 -22.46 4.01 -16.59
CA VAL A 707 -23.18 2.96 -17.33
C VAL A 707 -22.28 1.73 -17.49
N SER A 708 -22.80 0.53 -17.18
CA SER A 708 -22.10 -0.71 -17.53
C SER A 708 -21.99 -0.83 -19.05
N GLY A 709 -20.83 -1.15 -19.57
CA GLY A 709 -20.61 -1.39 -20.99
C GLY A 709 -21.20 -2.72 -21.47
N ILE A 710 -21.64 -3.60 -20.57
CA ILE A 710 -22.34 -4.84 -20.89
C ILE A 710 -23.76 -4.74 -20.32
N ASP A 711 -24.75 -5.09 -21.13
CA ASP A 711 -26.11 -5.31 -20.66
C ASP A 711 -26.14 -6.63 -19.86
N PHE A 712 -26.45 -6.55 -18.57
CA PHE A 712 -26.47 -7.69 -17.66
C PHE A 712 -27.46 -8.78 -18.08
N ASN A 713 -28.59 -8.39 -18.69
CA ASN A 713 -29.64 -9.33 -19.08
C ASN A 713 -29.26 -10.11 -20.34
N SER A 714 -28.72 -9.42 -21.35
CA SER A 714 -28.35 -10.06 -22.62
C SER A 714 -26.90 -10.55 -22.68
N ARG A 715 -26.04 -10.13 -21.74
CA ARG A 715 -24.59 -10.33 -21.74
C ARG A 715 -23.91 -9.82 -23.03
N LYS A 716 -24.52 -8.87 -23.72
CA LYS A 716 -23.97 -8.23 -24.94
C LYS A 716 -23.38 -6.87 -24.60
N TYR A 717 -22.32 -6.51 -25.32
CA TYR A 717 -21.77 -5.16 -25.27
C TYR A 717 -22.80 -4.13 -25.73
N LEU A 718 -22.92 -3.03 -24.98
CA LEU A 718 -23.85 -1.95 -25.30
C LEU A 718 -23.49 -1.23 -26.60
N THR A 719 -22.21 -1.13 -26.94
CA THR A 719 -21.75 -0.47 -28.16
C THR A 719 -20.86 -1.40 -29.00
N GLN A 720 -20.84 -1.19 -30.31
CA GLN A 720 -19.90 -1.80 -31.25
C GLN A 720 -18.66 -0.91 -31.44
N PRO A 721 -17.55 -1.41 -32.02
CA PRO A 721 -16.43 -0.57 -32.41
C PRO A 721 -16.89 0.59 -33.31
N GLY A 722 -16.53 1.81 -32.94
CA GLY A 722 -16.96 3.03 -33.62
C GLY A 722 -18.21 3.67 -33.02
N GLU A 723 -19.01 2.97 -32.21
CA GLU A 723 -20.14 3.54 -31.47
C GLU A 723 -19.72 4.09 -30.09
N GLY A 724 -20.51 5.01 -29.55
CA GLY A 724 -20.37 5.55 -28.19
C GLY A 724 -21.69 5.57 -27.42
N LEU A 725 -21.67 6.13 -26.22
CA LEU A 725 -22.86 6.38 -25.41
C LEU A 725 -22.96 7.87 -25.06
N LEU A 726 -24.18 8.39 -24.97
CA LEU A 726 -24.46 9.71 -24.41
C LEU A 726 -25.71 9.65 -23.52
N ILE A 727 -25.80 10.60 -22.59
CA ILE A 727 -27.01 10.86 -21.81
C ILE A 727 -27.64 12.14 -22.33
N ARG A 728 -28.90 12.09 -22.74
CA ARG A 728 -29.75 13.28 -22.90
C ARG A 728 -30.45 13.55 -21.59
N TYR A 729 -30.53 14.80 -21.16
CA TYR A 729 -31.23 15.20 -19.93
C TYR A 729 -31.95 16.54 -20.10
N GLY A 730 -33.01 16.75 -19.33
CA GLY A 730 -33.85 17.96 -19.40
C GLY A 730 -34.96 17.95 -18.35
N ARG A 731 -35.84 18.95 -18.37
CA ARG A 731 -36.98 18.97 -17.44
C ARG A 731 -37.97 17.84 -17.78
N PRO A 732 -38.42 17.07 -16.78
CA PRO A 732 -39.40 16.02 -17.00
C PRO A 732 -40.75 16.62 -17.39
N LYS A 733 -41.43 16.02 -18.39
CA LYS A 733 -42.83 16.38 -18.68
C LYS A 733 -43.71 15.98 -17.48
N PRO A 734 -44.71 16.78 -17.09
CA PRO A 734 -45.71 16.38 -16.10
C PRO A 734 -46.42 15.11 -16.57
N TRP A 735 -46.35 14.04 -15.78
CA TRP A 735 -46.88 12.73 -16.14
C TRP A 735 -48.39 12.82 -16.42
N ARG A 736 -48.79 12.68 -17.69
CA ARG A 736 -50.18 12.43 -18.10
C ARG A 736 -50.28 10.95 -18.44
N ARG A 737 -51.38 10.31 -18.03
CA ARG A 737 -51.59 8.84 -17.99
C ARG A 737 -51.65 8.14 -19.37
N ILE A 738 -51.07 8.68 -20.44
CA ILE A 738 -51.19 8.18 -21.82
C ILE A 738 -49.79 7.97 -22.42
N SER A 739 -49.52 6.76 -22.92
CA SER A 739 -48.19 6.19 -23.18
C SER A 739 -47.48 6.63 -24.46
N ILE A 740 -47.78 7.83 -25.00
CA ILE A 740 -47.26 8.28 -26.30
C ILE A 740 -46.66 9.70 -26.26
N ASP A 741 -46.62 10.31 -25.08
CA ASP A 741 -46.08 11.65 -24.90
C ASP A 741 -44.53 11.63 -24.80
N PRO A 742 -43.81 12.63 -25.36
CA PRO A 742 -42.36 12.74 -25.21
C PRO A 742 -41.92 12.84 -23.74
N PHE A 743 -40.80 12.19 -23.43
CA PHE A 743 -40.28 12.04 -22.07
C PHE A 743 -39.79 13.36 -21.43
N PHE A 744 -39.27 14.27 -22.26
CA PHE A 744 -38.87 15.62 -21.88
C PHE A 744 -40.03 16.61 -22.09
N ASP A 745 -40.08 17.66 -21.29
CA ASP A 745 -40.97 18.79 -21.57
C ASP A 745 -40.57 19.45 -22.91
N GLU A 746 -41.47 19.40 -23.89
CA GLU A 746 -41.26 19.93 -25.25
C GLU A 746 -40.94 21.43 -25.26
N ASN A 747 -41.35 22.15 -24.21
CA ASN A 747 -41.08 23.59 -24.08
C ASN A 747 -39.75 23.88 -23.38
N ALA A 748 -39.04 22.86 -22.89
CA ALA A 748 -37.77 23.00 -22.22
C ALA A 748 -36.62 22.46 -23.10
N PRO A 749 -35.48 23.18 -23.19
CA PRO A 749 -34.33 22.67 -23.92
C PRO A 749 -33.80 21.39 -23.26
N THR A 750 -33.40 20.43 -24.09
CA THR A 750 -32.64 19.25 -23.64
C THR A 750 -31.15 19.48 -23.88
N CYS A 751 -30.32 18.88 -23.03
CA CYS A 751 -28.87 18.91 -23.14
C CYS A 751 -28.33 17.47 -23.23
N SER A 752 -27.08 17.31 -23.63
CA SER A 752 -26.43 16.01 -23.74
C SER A 752 -25.07 15.99 -23.06
N VAL A 753 -24.70 14.87 -22.46
CA VAL A 753 -23.34 14.59 -21.98
C VAL A 753 -22.83 13.31 -22.65
N ILE A 754 -21.71 13.41 -23.35
CA ILE A 754 -21.06 12.28 -24.00
C ILE A 754 -20.32 11.47 -22.94
N LEU A 755 -20.54 10.16 -22.94
CA LEU A 755 -19.86 9.28 -22.00
C LEU A 755 -18.53 8.85 -22.60
N SER A 756 -17.48 8.99 -21.81
CA SER A 756 -16.17 8.46 -22.14
C SER A 756 -16.08 7.01 -21.69
N ASN A 757 -15.74 6.14 -22.63
CA ASN A 757 -15.36 4.76 -22.36
C ASN A 757 -14.11 4.74 -21.47
N ARG A 758 -14.23 4.29 -20.22
CA ARG A 758 -13.06 4.02 -19.38
C ARG A 758 -12.52 2.65 -19.78
N LYS A 759 -11.64 2.64 -20.78
CA LYS A 759 -10.96 1.43 -21.25
C LYS A 759 -9.80 1.09 -20.30
N SER A 760 -10.09 0.55 -19.12
CA SER A 760 -9.08 -0.20 -18.38
C SER A 760 -8.87 -1.54 -19.11
N MET A 761 -8.07 -1.54 -20.18
CA MET A 761 -7.65 -2.76 -20.87
C MET A 761 -6.73 -3.58 -19.94
N CYS A 762 -7.26 -4.63 -19.34
CA CYS A 762 -6.47 -5.83 -19.04
C CYS A 762 -6.99 -6.95 -19.92
N PHE A 763 -6.44 -7.07 -21.13
CA PHE A 763 -6.48 -8.35 -21.84
C PHE A 763 -5.44 -9.26 -21.18
N SER A 764 -5.91 -10.19 -20.36
CA SER A 764 -5.18 -11.44 -20.11
C SER A 764 -5.75 -12.47 -21.06
N LEU A 765 -5.06 -12.71 -22.18
CA LEU A 765 -5.22 -13.95 -22.93
C LEU A 765 -4.61 -15.07 -22.08
N SER A 766 -5.41 -15.67 -21.21
CA SER A 766 -5.12 -17.00 -20.67
C SER A 766 -6.02 -18.00 -21.38
N ASN A 767 -5.41 -18.77 -22.29
CA ASN A 767 -6.00 -20.02 -22.77
C ASN A 767 -6.27 -20.96 -21.59
N GLY A 768 -7.48 -21.53 -21.52
CA GLY A 768 -7.78 -22.72 -20.72
C GLY A 768 -8.80 -22.54 -19.59
N ASN A 769 -10.09 -22.65 -19.93
CA ASN A 769 -11.22 -23.18 -19.16
C ASN A 769 -11.25 -23.05 -17.61
N GLN A 770 -11.85 -21.98 -17.08
CA GLN A 770 -13.05 -21.97 -16.20
C GLN A 770 -13.28 -20.56 -15.62
N ARG A 771 -14.56 -20.14 -15.56
CA ARG A 771 -15.02 -18.78 -15.26
C ARG A 771 -15.55 -18.69 -13.82
N ASP A 772 -15.00 -17.78 -13.03
CA ASP A 772 -15.70 -17.15 -11.90
C ASP A 772 -15.44 -15.64 -11.97
N GLU A 773 -16.41 -14.93 -12.53
CA GLU A 773 -16.34 -13.53 -12.90
C GLU A 773 -17.07 -12.67 -11.85
N THR A 774 -16.32 -12.00 -10.96
CA THR A 774 -16.76 -10.70 -10.40
C THR A 774 -16.00 -9.60 -11.14
N VAL A 775 -16.35 -9.45 -12.41
CA VAL A 775 -15.85 -8.39 -13.27
C VAL A 775 -16.63 -7.12 -12.90
N ILE A 776 -15.96 -6.05 -12.44
CA ILE A 776 -16.51 -4.71 -12.71
C ILE A 776 -16.18 -4.48 -14.18
N GLU A 777 -17.16 -4.85 -14.99
CA GLU A 777 -17.13 -4.83 -16.45
C GLU A 777 -16.83 -3.41 -16.93
N TRP A 778 -16.16 -3.36 -18.07
CA TRP A 778 -16.06 -2.20 -18.96
C TRP A 778 -17.18 -1.16 -18.70
N SER A 779 -16.88 0.09 -18.38
CA SER A 779 -17.91 1.10 -18.05
C SER A 779 -17.70 2.43 -18.77
N TRP A 780 -18.80 3.17 -18.91
CA TRP A 780 -18.88 4.48 -19.55
C TRP A 780 -19.25 5.53 -18.51
N SER A 781 -18.57 6.68 -18.51
CA SER A 781 -18.85 7.75 -17.55
C SER A 781 -18.82 9.15 -18.17
N GLY A 782 -19.66 10.04 -17.67
CA GLY A 782 -19.70 11.46 -18.06
C GLY A 782 -20.30 12.30 -16.95
N SER A 783 -19.88 13.56 -16.81
CA SER A 783 -20.33 14.44 -15.73
C SER A 783 -20.88 15.76 -16.25
N VAL A 784 -21.83 16.34 -15.53
CA VAL A 784 -22.49 17.60 -15.85
C VAL A 784 -22.79 18.38 -14.57
N MET A 785 -22.75 19.71 -14.62
CA MET A 785 -23.23 20.59 -13.55
C MET A 785 -24.71 20.93 -13.78
N LEU A 786 -25.57 20.60 -12.81
CA LEU A 786 -27.03 20.81 -12.88
C LEU A 786 -27.50 21.75 -11.76
N THR A 787 -28.60 22.46 -11.95
CA THR A 787 -29.24 23.21 -10.85
C THR A 787 -30.06 22.27 -9.96
N PRO A 788 -30.46 22.68 -8.73
CA PRO A 788 -31.27 21.85 -7.83
C PRO A 788 -32.73 21.76 -8.31
N GLU A 789 -32.96 21.02 -9.40
CA GLU A 789 -34.28 20.75 -9.99
C GLU A 789 -34.44 19.24 -10.21
N ILE A 790 -35.65 18.80 -10.59
CA ILE A 790 -35.87 17.42 -11.04
C ILE A 790 -35.52 17.35 -12.53
N TYR A 791 -34.69 16.37 -12.91
CA TYR A 791 -34.31 16.11 -14.29
C TYR A 791 -34.83 14.74 -14.75
N ALA A 792 -35.34 14.70 -15.98
CA ALA A 792 -35.45 13.48 -16.77
C ALA A 792 -34.11 13.21 -17.48
N TRP A 793 -33.75 11.95 -17.67
CA TRP A 793 -32.60 11.55 -18.47
C TRP A 793 -32.89 10.31 -19.33
N GLN A 794 -32.22 10.19 -20.47
CA GLN A 794 -32.27 9.04 -21.37
C GLN A 794 -30.85 8.67 -21.83
N LEU A 795 -30.52 7.38 -21.83
CA LEU A 795 -29.28 6.83 -22.33
C LEU A 795 -29.42 6.43 -23.81
N TRP A 796 -28.49 6.89 -24.65
CA TRP A 796 -28.52 6.66 -26.10
C TRP A 796 -27.21 6.06 -26.60
N LYS A 797 -27.30 5.28 -27.68
CA LYS A 797 -26.13 4.94 -28.52
C LYS A 797 -25.85 6.05 -29.52
N THR A 798 -24.58 6.29 -29.80
CA THR A 798 -24.13 7.27 -30.80
C THR A 798 -23.56 6.56 -32.03
N HIS A 799 -23.67 7.19 -33.21
CA HIS A 799 -23.08 6.68 -34.45
C HIS A 799 -21.54 6.66 -34.45
N GLY A 800 -20.95 7.52 -33.63
CA GLY A 800 -19.52 7.73 -33.53
C GLY A 800 -19.09 7.83 -32.07
N TYR A 801 -17.95 7.23 -31.72
CA TYR A 801 -17.34 7.47 -30.42
C TYR A 801 -17.02 8.97 -30.26
N GLY A 802 -17.43 9.57 -29.15
CA GLY A 802 -17.18 10.99 -28.90
C GLY A 802 -18.09 11.96 -29.66
N THR A 803 -19.15 11.49 -30.33
CA THR A 803 -20.10 12.37 -31.03
C THR A 803 -21.35 12.64 -30.18
N ALA A 804 -21.90 13.85 -30.29
CA ALA A 804 -23.18 14.22 -29.67
C ALA A 804 -24.40 13.81 -30.51
N ILE A 805 -24.19 13.07 -31.61
CA ILE A 805 -25.24 12.68 -32.55
C ILE A 805 -25.72 11.28 -32.14
N ALA A 806 -26.88 11.24 -31.49
CA ALA A 806 -27.58 10.00 -31.18
C ALA A 806 -28.11 9.35 -32.48
N LYS A 807 -28.26 8.02 -32.47
CA LYS A 807 -28.52 7.17 -33.66
C LYS A 807 -29.88 7.41 -34.35
N ASP A 808 -30.73 8.25 -33.77
CA ASP A 808 -32.16 8.46 -34.02
C ASP A 808 -32.49 9.78 -34.72
N GLN A 809 -31.52 10.61 -35.12
CA GLN A 809 -31.81 11.77 -35.98
C GLN A 809 -32.09 11.41 -37.46
N ILE A 810 -32.16 10.12 -37.80
CA ILE A 810 -32.38 9.64 -39.17
C ILE A 810 -33.63 8.76 -39.31
N ASP A 811 -34.05 8.02 -38.28
CA ASP A 811 -35.27 7.17 -38.34
C ASP A 811 -36.06 7.22 -37.03
N ASP A 812 -37.37 7.50 -37.15
CA ASP A 812 -38.33 7.70 -36.07
C ASP A 812 -38.34 6.59 -35.00
N CYS A 813 -38.26 7.00 -33.74
CA CYS A 813 -38.79 6.32 -32.54
C CYS A 813 -38.29 4.87 -32.27
N ASP A 814 -37.17 4.72 -31.53
CA ASP A 814 -36.85 3.59 -30.59
C ASP A 814 -35.32 3.40 -30.38
N GLY A 815 -34.58 4.47 -30.06
CA GLY A 815 -33.12 4.44 -29.98
C GLY A 815 -32.47 4.50 -28.58
N TRP A 816 -33.25 4.74 -27.52
CA TRP A 816 -32.74 4.86 -26.15
C TRP A 816 -32.65 3.49 -25.45
N LEU A 817 -31.67 3.31 -24.57
CA LEU A 817 -31.34 2.05 -23.89
C LEU A 817 -31.86 1.98 -22.46
N ALA A 818 -32.03 3.13 -21.82
CA ALA A 818 -32.55 3.30 -20.47
C ALA A 818 -33.04 4.74 -20.31
N GLN A 819 -33.96 4.98 -19.38
CA GLN A 819 -34.42 6.30 -19.01
C GLN A 819 -34.83 6.37 -17.55
N GLY A 820 -34.81 7.56 -16.97
CA GLY A 820 -35.19 7.75 -15.57
C GLY A 820 -35.32 9.21 -15.17
N LYS A 821 -35.52 9.42 -13.87
CA LYS A 821 -35.58 10.76 -13.25
C LYS A 821 -34.59 10.85 -12.10
N ILE A 822 -34.01 12.03 -11.93
CA ILE A 822 -33.14 12.35 -10.80
C ILE A 822 -33.72 13.59 -10.13
N ASP A 823 -33.98 13.49 -8.83
CA ASP A 823 -34.44 14.60 -8.01
C ASP A 823 -33.24 15.23 -7.29
N LEU A 824 -32.88 16.45 -7.72
CA LEU A 824 -31.78 17.22 -7.12
C LEU A 824 -32.28 18.31 -6.16
N THR A 825 -33.58 18.31 -5.81
CA THR A 825 -34.16 19.30 -4.90
C THR A 825 -33.90 19.01 -3.43
N GLN A 826 -33.30 17.85 -3.11
CA GLN A 826 -32.94 17.48 -1.74
C GLN A 826 -31.82 18.37 -1.21
N ASP A 827 -32.02 18.92 -0.01
CA ASP A 827 -31.08 19.87 0.61
C ASP A 827 -29.67 19.28 0.74
N ASN A 828 -28.66 20.11 0.43
CA ASN A 828 -27.22 19.87 0.63
C ASN A 828 -26.51 18.84 -0.29
N ILE A 829 -27.09 18.44 -1.43
CA ILE A 829 -26.33 17.64 -2.41
C ILE A 829 -25.39 18.56 -3.20
N GLN A 830 -24.07 18.38 -3.06
CA GLN A 830 -23.07 19.08 -3.88
C GLN A 830 -22.59 18.22 -5.07
N THR A 831 -22.63 16.90 -4.91
CA THR A 831 -22.21 15.93 -5.93
C THR A 831 -23.10 14.69 -5.88
N LEU A 832 -23.49 14.15 -7.03
CA LEU A 832 -24.26 12.91 -7.17
C LEU A 832 -23.59 12.00 -8.19
N THR A 833 -23.41 10.72 -7.84
CA THR A 833 -23.06 9.68 -8.81
C THR A 833 -24.28 8.79 -9.06
N TYR A 834 -24.75 8.74 -10.31
CA TYR A 834 -25.93 7.97 -10.70
C TYR A 834 -25.53 6.80 -11.60
N GLN A 835 -25.77 5.58 -11.11
CA GLN A 835 -25.47 4.35 -11.85
C GLN A 835 -26.69 3.88 -12.63
N ILE A 836 -26.56 3.80 -13.95
CA ILE A 836 -27.63 3.41 -14.87
C ILE A 836 -27.50 1.93 -15.20
N GLN A 837 -28.61 1.19 -15.06
CA GLN A 837 -28.72 -0.16 -15.58
C GLN A 837 -29.38 -0.13 -16.98
N PRO A 838 -28.78 -0.75 -18.01
CA PRO A 838 -29.45 -0.88 -19.31
C PRO A 838 -30.82 -1.57 -19.15
N GLY A 839 -31.86 -1.01 -19.77
CA GLY A 839 -33.26 -1.42 -19.59
C GLY A 839 -33.99 -0.77 -18.40
N GLU A 840 -33.33 0.08 -17.60
CA GLU A 840 -34.00 0.89 -16.59
C GLU A 840 -35.04 1.80 -17.26
N GLY A 841 -36.28 1.80 -16.76
CA GLY A 841 -37.36 2.66 -17.26
C GLY A 841 -38.07 2.19 -18.54
N SER A 842 -37.85 0.93 -18.98
CA SER A 842 -38.70 0.26 -19.97
C SER A 842 -39.87 -0.47 -19.26
N GLU A 843 -41.03 0.18 -19.20
CA GLU A 843 -42.33 -0.48 -19.01
C GLU A 843 -43.14 -0.45 -20.31
#